data_AF-F4PMP6-F1
#
_entry.id   AF-F4PMP6-F1
#
_cell.length_a   1.000
_cell.length_b   1.000
_cell.length_c   1.000
_cell.angle_alpha   90.00
_cell.angle_beta   90.00
_cell.angle_gamma   90.00
#
_symmetry.space_group_name_H-M   'P 1'
#
loop_
_entity.id
_entity.type
_entity.pdbx_description
1 polymer ?
#
loop_
_entity_poly.entity_id
_entity_poly.type
_entity_poly.pdbx_seq_one_letter_code
_entity_poly.pdbx_strand_id
1 'polypeptide(L)'
;MGAQPPTFYEALKTRQRNLWIKIFWVDLEDLDLYSDIPLGFVFNIVLLLFICICITNNHDIQHVNSQVLSSSELSSAQWIVQQYQLSVAQDSNSICISSFFKCGTGTDGAFHLLAVNVQPRSLLPSGTPSNTLVSLDLSQVTSIVLQPFTSVVTDPSLDIMSKLKNMPLLQTAQFIHDTTFTTIPNDFMIDKPILNKIYIASVNLESASNLFNGSNIEVIDIVVSKINSLVLDTSFYYPKLQTLTIAIQCDNPLNWVITNTSFPALLDLYISSTICNKNVIVDILMPMRSVGTMNQPTSPSTMGYIKTNLLYPEKVEYYTFGGYLAQYNTPNMSLFTNLKSFNIDPSHISTIPNIPIPKLITTFMIKNGLIGTLPPNLLDNVPTKAGISFSGNQNLVGPITESYCSVNFLSILNTSITTIPDCFWCYPGMIDTTLTKPSNIQCIPRIDSFNLYSYFGVFNITGSLLGWAKGITTPTPSTTYTIPNKLLSFFMNLTLGYQQTFSISLIQSLPNYVFSVKETTFTFGTRTTISQNANSVELNVTFSDGTITDPEITPSLLVDTSPCIVKQIYSDNTINCVATILPNSSNMIYASNSFFSTKSSFTKYTFVTAVELQPIIYPPTSLKLHGFFGNLKLPQDYVYIRSNQTDYLCNITRFESSIIECTLTSQPPSGQMSLGVVVYNGNFTSDSLVYIPYPLPPNDNCVNRTNNCNGHGQCINGQCVCDQGYYDDCKFQTDPNIIVETNRSSPSFSFKDYSFSFNILSIQELDLDDVVIRELNTNSWNSSESVYSTYSSIVYVLTSHQNQSVTVNATDFLNTNVTTYFEFSNQSRSVSFGGQDIQLASGSIKISVNITNWPFVSVLTHLRVVFSTIINTDQQNIIGCDDSANSINPFENFANGDSLQYLRVVKNTTQFFGRFLDYSVSDGRRTYSKTQVLNVTKKDAEESIATIGISLPQSQQSILDPDFSALLVNPKSYCDSNTKNDNWKMIVGIVVGVVGGLCLAIVLFFIIKSNRYYCIRREKILESKMKSTIFTNNK
;
A
#
# COMPACT_ATOMS: atom_id res chain seq x y z
N MET A 1 -40.39 41.42 7.01
CA MET A 1 -40.22 42.48 8.03
C MET A 1 -39.12 42.03 9.00
N GLY A 2 -38.37 42.96 9.60
CA GLY A 2 -37.30 42.65 10.57
C GLY A 2 -37.82 42.46 12.01
N ALA A 3 -36.97 42.45 13.04
CA ALA A 3 -35.51 42.67 13.06
C ALA A 3 -34.81 42.09 14.34
N GLN A 4 -33.48 42.11 14.34
CA GLN A 4 -32.56 42.12 15.51
C GLN A 4 -32.64 43.47 16.29
N PRO A 5 -31.81 43.81 17.33
CA PRO A 5 -30.65 43.15 18.00
C PRO A 5 -30.99 42.88 19.52
N PRO A 6 -30.14 42.99 20.59
CA PRO A 6 -28.67 43.12 20.82
C PRO A 6 -28.10 41.93 21.66
N THR A 7 -27.03 41.92 22.49
CA THR A 7 -25.99 42.85 23.06
C THR A 7 -24.70 42.00 23.30
N PHE A 8 -23.45 42.45 23.07
CA PHE A 8 -22.53 43.30 23.90
C PHE A 8 -22.05 42.67 25.25
N TYR A 9 -20.77 42.73 25.68
CA TYR A 9 -19.57 43.48 25.19
C TYR A 9 -18.18 42.84 25.58
N GLU A 10 -17.06 43.55 25.33
CA GLU A 10 -15.61 43.17 25.34
C GLU A 10 -14.94 42.83 26.72
N ALA A 11 -13.63 42.51 26.92
CA ALA A 11 -12.34 42.82 26.22
C ALA A 11 -11.16 41.82 26.56
N LEU A 12 -9.82 42.04 26.57
CA LEU A 12 -8.94 43.25 26.58
C LEU A 12 -7.39 42.98 26.31
N LYS A 13 -6.80 43.44 25.18
CA LYS A 13 -5.32 43.66 24.88
C LYS A 13 -4.33 42.44 24.83
N THR A 14 -3.15 42.47 24.17
CA THR A 14 -2.27 43.58 23.69
C THR A 14 -1.47 43.29 22.37
N ARG A 15 -1.16 44.35 21.59
CA ARG A 15 -0.17 44.63 20.47
C ARG A 15 0.90 43.58 20.04
N GLN A 16 1.48 43.58 18.82
CA GLN A 16 1.82 44.73 17.91
C GLN A 16 2.08 44.39 16.40
N ARG A 17 1.60 45.26 15.47
CA ARG A 17 2.07 45.63 14.09
C ARG A 17 2.32 44.59 12.94
N ASN A 18 1.58 44.82 11.83
CA ASN A 18 2.01 44.97 10.41
C ASN A 18 2.56 43.74 9.62
N LEU A 19 2.38 43.57 8.29
CA LEU A 19 1.68 44.35 7.23
C LEU A 19 1.23 43.44 6.02
N TRP A 20 0.00 43.64 5.51
CA TRP A 20 -0.44 43.57 4.07
C TRP A 20 -0.23 42.34 3.15
N ILE A 21 -1.33 41.67 2.72
CA ILE A 21 -1.99 41.79 1.37
C ILE A 21 -3.20 40.81 1.26
N LYS A 22 -4.17 41.08 0.36
CA LYS A 22 -5.34 40.22 0.08
C LYS A 22 -5.37 39.66 -1.35
N ILE A 23 -5.57 38.34 -1.44
CA ILE A 23 -6.67 37.62 -2.12
C ILE A 23 -7.14 38.15 -3.50
N PHE A 24 -7.06 37.33 -4.56
CA PHE A 24 -8.25 36.63 -5.12
C PHE A 24 -7.90 35.49 -6.08
N TRP A 25 -8.77 34.48 -6.11
CA TRP A 25 -8.91 33.43 -7.14
C TRP A 25 -10.31 33.58 -7.76
N VAL A 26 -10.52 33.07 -8.98
CA VAL A 26 -11.76 33.25 -9.74
C VAL A 26 -12.69 32.05 -9.59
N ASP A 27 -13.99 32.32 -9.50
CA ASP A 27 -15.07 31.41 -9.92
C ASP A 27 -15.94 32.12 -10.98
N LEU A 28 -16.58 31.36 -11.87
CA LEU A 28 -17.29 31.87 -13.05
C LEU A 28 -18.42 30.90 -13.45
N GLU A 29 -19.65 31.39 -13.57
CA GLU A 29 -20.80 30.69 -14.16
C GLU A 29 -21.61 31.64 -15.08
N ASP A 30 -22.37 31.04 -15.99
CA ASP A 30 -23.43 31.60 -16.86
C ASP A 30 -23.15 32.81 -17.76
N LEU A 31 -23.04 32.57 -19.08
CA LEU A 31 -24.14 32.86 -20.03
C LEU A 31 -23.84 32.46 -21.49
N ASP A 32 -24.75 31.70 -22.11
CA ASP A 32 -24.80 31.43 -23.56
C ASP A 32 -25.47 32.57 -24.34
N LEU A 33 -24.98 32.88 -25.56
CA LEU A 33 -25.82 32.98 -26.79
C LEU A 33 -25.03 33.32 -28.08
N TYR A 34 -25.53 32.78 -29.20
CA TYR A 34 -25.04 32.85 -30.59
C TYR A 34 -24.67 34.23 -31.16
N SER A 35 -23.61 34.31 -31.98
CA SER A 35 -23.70 34.56 -33.46
C SER A 35 -22.33 34.69 -34.16
N ASP A 36 -22.28 34.41 -35.46
CA ASP A 36 -21.05 34.28 -36.26
C ASP A 36 -20.33 35.59 -36.62
N ILE A 37 -19.02 35.68 -36.30
CA ILE A 37 -18.06 36.61 -36.94
C ILE A 37 -16.72 35.89 -37.17
N PRO A 38 -16.10 35.93 -38.36
CA PRO A 38 -14.83 35.24 -38.61
C PRO A 38 -13.64 35.85 -37.83
N LEU A 39 -12.90 34.99 -37.10
CA LEU A 39 -11.76 35.40 -36.24
C LEU A 39 -10.67 36.24 -36.97
N GLY A 40 -10.53 36.09 -38.28
CA GLY A 40 -9.56 36.84 -39.09
C GLY A 40 -9.76 38.35 -39.09
N PHE A 41 -10.97 38.86 -38.83
CA PHE A 41 -11.22 40.32 -38.83
C PHE A 41 -10.81 40.98 -37.50
N VAL A 42 -11.11 40.32 -36.36
CA VAL A 42 -10.73 40.82 -35.03
C VAL A 42 -9.21 40.85 -34.86
N PHE A 43 -8.50 39.82 -35.35
CA PHE A 43 -7.03 39.75 -35.22
C PHE A 43 -6.31 40.92 -35.91
N ASN A 44 -6.80 41.35 -37.08
CA ASN A 44 -6.24 42.51 -37.79
C ASN A 44 -6.52 43.85 -37.09
N ILE A 45 -7.70 44.02 -36.48
CA ILE A 45 -8.04 45.24 -35.71
C ILE A 45 -7.22 45.32 -34.42
N VAL A 46 -7.04 44.20 -33.71
CA VAL A 46 -6.17 44.13 -32.53
C VAL A 46 -4.71 44.41 -32.91
N LEU A 47 -4.23 43.86 -34.03
CA LEU A 47 -2.88 44.11 -34.53
C LEU A 47 -2.67 45.60 -34.90
N LEU A 48 -3.63 46.24 -35.58
CA LEU A 48 -3.55 47.68 -35.86
C LEU A 48 -3.57 48.53 -34.58
N LEU A 49 -4.41 48.20 -33.60
CA LEU A 49 -4.46 48.93 -32.32
C LEU A 49 -3.15 48.76 -31.53
N PHE A 50 -2.56 47.56 -31.52
CA PHE A 50 -1.26 47.33 -30.89
C PHE A 50 -0.15 48.13 -31.59
N ILE A 51 -0.12 48.12 -32.93
CA ILE A 51 0.83 48.91 -33.72
C ILE A 51 0.66 50.42 -33.46
N CYS A 52 -0.58 50.95 -33.42
CA CYS A 52 -0.82 52.36 -33.11
C CYS A 52 -0.38 52.72 -31.68
N ILE A 53 -0.68 51.90 -30.67
CA ILE A 53 -0.30 52.16 -29.27
C ILE A 53 1.23 52.07 -29.08
N CYS A 54 1.91 51.16 -29.80
CA CYS A 54 3.37 51.10 -29.83
C CYS A 54 4.03 52.29 -30.56
N ILE A 55 3.31 52.99 -31.44
CA ILE A 55 3.82 54.16 -32.17
C ILE A 55 3.61 55.48 -31.40
N THR A 56 2.60 55.58 -30.52
CA THR A 56 2.31 56.84 -29.80
C THR A 56 2.95 56.97 -28.42
N ASN A 57 3.42 55.88 -27.81
CA ASN A 57 3.97 55.89 -26.45
C ASN A 57 5.51 55.95 -26.39
N ASN A 58 6.14 56.84 -27.16
CA ASN A 58 7.57 57.17 -26.97
C ASN A 58 7.95 58.61 -27.41
N HIS A 59 7.12 59.58 -27.01
CA HIS A 59 7.50 61.00 -26.98
C HIS A 59 7.37 61.57 -25.56
N ASP A 60 8.07 60.93 -24.61
CA ASP A 60 8.45 61.61 -23.38
C ASP A 60 9.58 62.60 -23.73
N ILE A 61 9.30 63.90 -23.68
CA ILE A 61 10.28 64.94 -24.02
C ILE A 61 11.18 65.17 -22.80
N GLN A 62 12.01 64.16 -22.53
CA GLN A 62 13.18 64.27 -21.67
C GLN A 62 14.15 65.27 -22.30
N HIS A 63 14.70 66.19 -21.49
CA HIS A 63 15.80 67.05 -21.95
C HIS A 63 17.01 66.19 -22.29
N VAL A 64 17.33 66.05 -23.58
CA VAL A 64 18.55 65.38 -24.03
C VAL A 64 19.76 66.27 -23.74
N ASN A 65 20.21 66.25 -22.48
CA ASN A 65 21.65 66.30 -22.22
C ASN A 65 22.25 65.09 -22.96
N SER A 66 23.14 65.33 -23.90
CA SER A 66 23.83 64.25 -24.61
C SER A 66 24.61 63.40 -23.61
N GLN A 67 24.17 62.16 -23.38
CA GLN A 67 24.91 61.20 -22.59
C GLN A 67 26.07 60.69 -23.45
N VAL A 68 27.24 61.30 -23.24
CA VAL A 68 28.49 60.97 -23.93
C VAL A 68 29.18 59.85 -23.16
N LEU A 69 29.76 58.88 -23.87
CA LEU A 69 30.69 57.90 -23.28
C LEU A 69 31.83 58.60 -22.53
N SER A 70 32.42 57.91 -21.55
CA SER A 70 33.65 58.38 -20.93
C SER A 70 34.77 58.55 -21.97
N SER A 71 35.74 59.44 -21.72
CA SER A 71 36.84 59.67 -22.66
C SER A 71 37.73 58.45 -22.87
N SER A 72 37.81 57.54 -21.89
CA SER A 72 38.50 56.25 -21.97
C SER A 72 37.74 55.22 -22.82
N GLU A 73 36.43 55.04 -22.62
CA GLU A 73 35.59 54.18 -23.47
C GLU A 73 35.53 54.70 -24.91
N LEU A 74 35.37 56.02 -25.09
CA LEU A 74 35.36 56.63 -26.42
C LEU A 74 36.68 56.38 -27.15
N SER A 75 37.83 56.57 -26.48
CA SER A 75 39.15 56.23 -27.03
C SER A 75 39.27 54.74 -27.37
N SER A 76 38.62 53.87 -26.60
CA SER A 76 38.65 52.42 -26.78
C SER A 76 37.79 51.96 -27.96
N ALA A 77 36.59 52.54 -28.14
CA ALA A 77 35.77 52.32 -29.33
C ALA A 77 36.42 52.92 -30.59
N GLN A 78 37.04 54.10 -30.50
CA GLN A 78 37.84 54.68 -31.59
C GLN A 78 38.98 53.75 -32.02
N TRP A 79 39.71 53.16 -31.07
CA TRP A 79 40.76 52.20 -31.35
C TRP A 79 40.24 50.98 -32.12
N ILE A 80 39.09 50.43 -31.73
CA ILE A 80 38.43 49.30 -32.43
C ILE A 80 37.99 49.73 -33.85
N VAL A 81 37.41 50.93 -34.01
CA VAL A 81 37.02 51.49 -35.31
C VAL A 81 38.22 51.64 -36.25
N GLN A 82 39.36 52.11 -35.73
CA GLN A 82 40.61 52.29 -36.47
C GLN A 82 41.25 50.95 -36.85
N GLN A 83 41.35 50.00 -35.91
CA GLN A 83 42.01 48.71 -36.14
C GLN A 83 41.25 47.83 -37.15
N TYR A 84 39.91 47.79 -37.08
CA TYR A 84 39.08 46.96 -37.96
C TYR A 84 38.44 47.71 -39.15
N GLN A 85 38.90 48.93 -39.43
CA GLN A 85 38.49 49.75 -40.58
C GLN A 85 36.97 49.92 -40.68
N LEU A 86 36.34 50.29 -39.57
CA LEU A 86 34.88 50.37 -39.48
C LEU A 86 34.36 51.69 -40.06
N SER A 87 33.29 51.58 -40.85
CA SER A 87 32.59 52.69 -41.50
C SER A 87 31.70 53.47 -40.51
N VAL A 88 32.29 54.01 -39.45
CA VAL A 88 31.63 54.74 -38.37
C VAL A 88 32.42 55.99 -38.03
N ALA A 89 31.73 57.13 -37.89
CA ALA A 89 32.36 58.37 -37.41
C ALA A 89 32.72 58.27 -35.92
N GLN A 90 33.85 58.86 -35.54
CA GLN A 90 34.54 58.56 -34.28
C GLN A 90 34.08 59.40 -33.07
N ASP A 91 32.90 60.01 -33.14
CA ASP A 91 32.23 60.64 -32.00
C ASP A 91 31.33 59.65 -31.25
N SER A 92 31.03 59.95 -29.98
CA SER A 92 30.25 59.07 -29.11
C SER A 92 28.83 58.79 -29.61
N ASN A 93 28.21 59.72 -30.36
CA ASN A 93 26.83 59.56 -30.83
C ASN A 93 26.81 58.61 -32.05
N SER A 94 27.70 58.83 -33.00
CA SER A 94 27.88 57.96 -34.17
C SER A 94 28.30 56.53 -33.78
N ILE A 95 29.17 56.38 -32.79
CA ILE A 95 29.57 55.07 -32.24
C ILE A 95 28.36 54.36 -31.63
N CYS A 96 27.59 55.02 -30.77
CA CYS A 96 26.46 54.41 -30.05
C CYS A 96 25.20 54.17 -30.89
N ILE A 97 25.08 54.82 -32.06
CA ILE A 97 24.01 54.55 -33.06
C ILE A 97 24.43 53.48 -34.09
N SER A 98 25.72 53.14 -34.16
CA SER A 98 26.24 52.15 -35.11
C SER A 98 25.79 50.72 -34.79
N SER A 99 25.80 49.84 -35.81
CA SER A 99 25.55 48.40 -35.61
C SER A 99 26.70 47.65 -34.92
N PHE A 100 27.84 48.30 -34.66
CA PHE A 100 29.05 47.65 -34.12
C PHE A 100 29.24 47.81 -32.62
N PHE A 101 28.56 48.77 -31.98
CA PHE A 101 28.65 49.03 -30.55
C PHE A 101 27.25 49.23 -29.97
N LYS A 102 26.93 48.55 -28.86
CA LYS A 102 25.71 48.79 -28.10
C LYS A 102 26.04 49.62 -26.88
N CYS A 103 25.59 50.87 -26.83
CA CYS A 103 25.67 51.68 -25.63
C CYS A 103 24.38 51.62 -24.81
N GLY A 104 24.44 52.04 -23.55
CA GLY A 104 23.28 52.18 -22.67
C GLY A 104 23.68 52.42 -21.22
N THR A 105 22.70 52.47 -20.32
CA THR A 105 22.94 52.60 -18.88
C THR A 105 23.63 51.36 -18.32
N GLY A 106 24.80 51.52 -17.71
CA GLY A 106 25.57 50.47 -17.04
C GLY A 106 25.07 50.14 -15.63
N THR A 107 25.74 49.21 -14.94
CA THR A 107 25.33 48.75 -13.60
C THR A 107 25.47 49.79 -12.49
N ASP A 108 26.20 50.88 -12.75
CA ASP A 108 26.41 52.03 -11.87
C ASP A 108 25.47 53.21 -12.17
N GLY A 109 24.65 53.12 -13.24
CA GLY A 109 23.75 54.18 -13.68
C GLY A 109 24.37 55.20 -14.64
N ALA A 110 25.64 55.09 -15.01
CA ALA A 110 26.27 55.93 -16.04
C ALA A 110 26.07 55.34 -17.45
N PHE A 111 26.43 56.09 -18.50
CA PHE A 111 26.21 55.70 -19.90
C PHE A 111 27.48 55.10 -20.52
N HIS A 112 27.40 53.83 -20.92
CA HIS A 112 28.55 52.95 -21.12
C HIS A 112 28.44 52.09 -22.38
N LEU A 113 29.57 51.50 -22.79
CA LEU A 113 29.64 50.41 -23.76
C LEU A 113 29.19 49.09 -23.11
N LEU A 114 28.12 48.48 -23.63
CA LEU A 114 27.49 47.25 -23.09
C LEU A 114 27.77 46.01 -23.95
N ALA A 115 28.03 46.18 -25.26
CA ALA A 115 28.44 45.11 -26.17
C ALA A 115 29.24 45.64 -27.37
N VAL A 116 30.14 44.81 -27.91
CA VAL A 116 30.89 45.05 -29.15
C VAL A 116 30.57 43.94 -30.14
N ASN A 117 30.19 44.28 -31.38
CA ASN A 117 29.91 43.32 -32.46
C ASN A 117 30.49 43.79 -33.80
N VAL A 118 31.77 43.53 -34.04
CA VAL A 118 32.47 43.93 -35.25
C VAL A 118 32.24 42.92 -36.36
N GLN A 119 31.26 43.19 -37.23
CA GLN A 119 30.94 42.43 -38.44
C GLN A 119 30.80 43.38 -39.66
N PRO A 120 31.89 44.05 -40.11
CA PRO A 120 31.83 45.03 -41.19
C PRO A 120 31.45 44.40 -42.53
N ARG A 121 30.53 45.03 -43.27
CA ARG A 121 30.16 44.64 -44.65
C ARG A 121 31.01 45.34 -45.73
N SER A 122 31.71 46.40 -45.34
CA SER A 122 32.59 47.22 -46.17
C SER A 122 33.64 47.84 -45.27
N LEU A 123 34.89 47.84 -45.71
CA LEU A 123 36.01 48.45 -44.98
C LEU A 123 36.13 49.93 -45.35
N LEU A 124 36.38 50.78 -44.35
CA LEU A 124 36.69 52.20 -44.52
C LEU A 124 37.95 52.53 -43.71
N PRO A 125 39.03 53.02 -44.34
CA PRO A 125 40.25 53.44 -43.62
C PRO A 125 40.00 54.64 -42.68
N SER A 126 39.67 54.33 -41.44
CA SER A 126 39.26 55.31 -40.40
C SER A 126 40.42 55.89 -39.59
N GLY A 127 41.63 55.93 -40.15
CA GLY A 127 42.87 56.35 -39.46
C GLY A 127 43.62 55.19 -38.79
N THR A 128 44.74 55.50 -38.15
CA THR A 128 45.65 54.50 -37.55
C THR A 128 45.34 54.27 -36.06
N PRO A 129 45.22 53.01 -35.60
CA PRO A 129 45.00 52.69 -34.18
C PRO A 129 46.15 53.19 -33.30
N SER A 130 45.84 53.73 -32.12
CA SER A 130 46.86 54.17 -31.17
C SER A 130 47.69 53.00 -30.64
N ASN A 131 49.02 53.08 -30.79
CA ASN A 131 49.95 52.11 -30.22
C ASN A 131 50.28 52.37 -28.73
N THR A 132 49.99 53.57 -28.21
CA THR A 132 50.21 53.93 -26.79
C THR A 132 49.06 53.48 -25.88
N LEU A 133 47.91 53.09 -26.43
CA LEU A 133 46.77 52.59 -25.66
C LEU A 133 47.05 51.14 -25.21
N VAL A 134 47.44 50.97 -23.94
CA VAL A 134 47.87 49.68 -23.36
C VAL A 134 46.69 48.71 -23.15
N SER A 135 45.51 49.22 -22.79
CA SER A 135 44.29 48.44 -22.56
C SER A 135 43.06 49.21 -23.03
N LEU A 136 42.01 48.49 -23.41
CA LEU A 136 40.70 49.06 -23.73
C LEU A 136 39.84 49.15 -22.46
N ASP A 137 39.22 50.31 -22.23
CA ASP A 137 38.20 50.49 -21.19
C ASP A 137 36.85 50.00 -21.72
N LEU A 138 36.45 48.82 -21.25
CA LEU A 138 35.25 48.09 -21.66
C LEU A 138 34.59 47.42 -20.43
N SER A 139 34.67 48.07 -19.28
CA SER A 139 34.32 47.48 -17.97
C SER A 139 32.87 46.98 -17.85
N GLN A 140 31.93 47.62 -18.54
CA GLN A 140 30.51 47.25 -18.58
C GLN A 140 30.13 46.30 -19.72
N VAL A 141 31.08 45.88 -20.56
CA VAL A 141 30.80 45.05 -21.76
C VAL A 141 30.49 43.60 -21.39
N THR A 142 29.32 43.13 -21.82
CA THR A 142 28.80 41.78 -21.54
C THR A 142 29.10 40.75 -22.64
N SER A 143 29.31 41.21 -23.88
CA SER A 143 29.67 40.36 -25.02
C SER A 143 30.61 41.07 -26.00
N ILE A 144 31.62 40.36 -26.48
CA ILE A 144 32.48 40.77 -27.60
C ILE A 144 32.34 39.77 -28.74
N VAL A 145 32.06 40.26 -29.95
CA VAL A 145 32.21 39.55 -31.21
C VAL A 145 33.13 40.36 -32.12
N LEU A 146 34.22 39.77 -32.59
CA LEU A 146 35.16 40.33 -33.56
C LEU A 146 35.27 39.39 -34.75
N GLN A 147 34.77 39.82 -35.91
CA GLN A 147 34.77 39.10 -37.17
C GLN A 147 35.11 40.07 -38.32
N PRO A 148 36.37 40.53 -38.44
CA PRO A 148 36.81 41.33 -39.58
C PRO A 148 36.57 40.61 -40.91
N PHE A 149 35.92 41.30 -41.84
CA PHE A 149 35.76 40.83 -43.20
C PHE A 149 37.14 40.70 -43.87
N THR A 150 37.37 39.61 -44.62
CA THR A 150 38.63 39.34 -45.35
C THR A 150 39.91 39.29 -44.51
N SER A 151 39.85 39.15 -43.17
CA SER A 151 41.02 39.14 -42.26
C SER A 151 41.89 40.42 -42.31
N VAL A 152 41.34 41.53 -42.81
CA VAL A 152 42.04 42.80 -42.93
C VAL A 152 41.94 43.59 -41.62
N VAL A 153 43.09 44.08 -41.16
CA VAL A 153 43.25 44.98 -40.01
C VAL A 153 44.26 46.07 -40.37
N THR A 154 44.24 47.21 -39.68
CA THR A 154 45.08 48.37 -40.00
C THR A 154 46.53 48.20 -39.54
N ASP A 155 46.76 47.64 -38.36
CA ASP A 155 48.10 47.29 -37.87
C ASP A 155 48.10 45.86 -37.28
N PRO A 156 48.57 44.86 -38.05
CA PRO A 156 48.66 43.47 -37.58
C PRO A 156 49.58 43.24 -36.37
N SER A 157 50.41 44.22 -35.98
CA SER A 157 51.28 44.09 -34.80
C SER A 157 50.57 44.41 -33.48
N LEU A 158 49.37 44.99 -33.52
CA LEU A 158 48.61 45.38 -32.33
C LEU A 158 47.58 44.31 -31.93
N ASP A 159 48.06 43.30 -31.22
CA ASP A 159 47.29 42.23 -30.57
C ASP A 159 46.11 42.78 -29.73
N ILE A 160 44.87 42.48 -30.14
CA ILE A 160 43.65 42.83 -29.39
C ILE A 160 43.50 42.06 -28.07
N MET A 161 43.85 40.77 -28.05
CA MET A 161 43.73 39.89 -26.90
C MET A 161 44.55 40.43 -25.71
N SER A 162 45.71 41.02 -25.99
CA SER A 162 46.58 41.69 -25.01
C SER A 162 45.94 42.93 -24.35
N LYS A 163 44.99 43.60 -25.03
CA LYS A 163 44.37 44.87 -24.60
C LYS A 163 43.03 44.71 -23.89
N LEU A 164 42.38 43.54 -23.99
CA LEU A 164 41.08 43.26 -23.36
C LEU A 164 41.22 42.96 -21.86
N LYS A 165 41.42 44.01 -21.07
CA LYS A 165 41.64 43.95 -19.61
C LYS A 165 40.52 44.65 -18.83
N ASN A 166 40.39 44.34 -17.55
CA ASN A 166 39.38 44.87 -16.62
C ASN A 166 37.93 44.77 -17.14
N MET A 167 37.49 43.54 -17.48
CA MET A 167 36.17 43.29 -18.08
C MET A 167 35.29 42.39 -17.18
N PRO A 168 34.92 42.85 -15.96
CA PRO A 168 34.30 42.01 -14.95
C PRO A 168 32.92 41.45 -15.33
N LEU A 169 32.22 42.09 -16.28
CA LEU A 169 30.89 41.69 -16.74
C LEU A 169 30.89 40.85 -18.04
N LEU A 170 32.06 40.55 -18.64
CA LEU A 170 32.12 39.83 -19.91
C LEU A 170 31.71 38.37 -19.73
N GLN A 171 30.59 37.98 -20.35
CA GLN A 171 30.08 36.61 -20.32
C GLN A 171 30.50 35.81 -21.54
N THR A 172 30.60 36.45 -22.71
CA THR A 172 30.90 35.79 -23.99
C THR A 172 31.92 36.55 -24.82
N ALA A 173 32.87 35.81 -25.42
CA ALA A 173 33.88 36.38 -26.31
C ALA A 173 34.04 35.54 -27.58
N GLN A 174 34.06 36.19 -28.74
CA GLN A 174 34.18 35.53 -30.04
C GLN A 174 35.16 36.27 -30.95
N PHE A 175 36.14 35.53 -31.49
CA PHE A 175 37.19 36.03 -32.38
C PHE A 175 37.24 35.15 -33.63
N ILE A 176 36.94 35.70 -34.80
CA ILE A 176 36.84 34.95 -36.06
C ILE A 176 37.61 35.70 -37.15
N HIS A 177 38.50 35.01 -37.87
CA HIS A 177 39.32 35.59 -38.94
C HIS A 177 40.28 36.72 -38.51
N ASP A 178 40.37 37.01 -37.21
CA ASP A 178 41.35 37.94 -36.63
C ASP A 178 42.77 37.39 -36.77
N THR A 179 43.69 38.25 -37.20
CA THR A 179 45.08 37.94 -37.52
C THR A 179 46.10 38.59 -36.58
N THR A 180 45.64 39.42 -35.62
CA THR A 180 46.48 40.28 -34.77
C THR A 180 47.18 39.55 -33.62
N PHE A 181 46.67 38.37 -33.21
CA PHE A 181 47.22 37.60 -32.10
C PHE A 181 47.72 36.23 -32.55
N THR A 182 48.88 35.83 -32.04
CA THR A 182 49.48 34.50 -32.25
C THR A 182 49.46 33.62 -30.99
N THR A 183 49.15 34.21 -29.84
CA THR A 183 49.12 33.50 -28.55
C THR A 183 47.92 33.94 -27.71
N ILE A 184 47.42 33.07 -26.83
CA ILE A 184 46.46 33.45 -25.80
C ILE A 184 47.23 33.88 -24.53
N PRO A 185 47.05 35.10 -24.01
CA PRO A 185 47.73 35.55 -22.79
C PRO A 185 47.40 34.68 -21.58
N ASN A 186 48.41 34.29 -20.80
CA ASN A 186 48.23 33.42 -19.63
C ASN A 186 47.40 34.10 -18.52
N ASP A 187 47.39 35.43 -18.46
CA ASP A 187 46.62 36.27 -17.53
C ASP A 187 45.19 36.54 -17.99
N PHE A 188 44.78 36.09 -19.19
CA PHE A 188 43.54 36.53 -19.84
C PHE A 188 42.28 36.37 -18.99
N MET A 189 42.14 35.32 -18.17
CA MET A 189 40.93 35.10 -17.35
C MET A 189 40.87 35.91 -16.04
N ILE A 190 41.98 36.51 -15.60
CA ILE A 190 42.12 37.03 -14.22
C ILE A 190 41.09 38.14 -13.92
N ASP A 191 40.74 38.95 -14.91
CA ASP A 191 39.81 40.09 -14.80
C ASP A 191 38.47 39.85 -15.53
N LYS A 192 38.18 38.59 -15.91
CA LYS A 192 36.97 38.15 -16.62
C LYS A 192 36.30 36.97 -15.88
N PRO A 193 35.85 37.15 -14.61
CA PRO A 193 35.47 36.06 -13.71
C PRO A 193 34.15 35.35 -14.08
N ILE A 194 33.32 35.94 -14.93
CA ILE A 194 32.02 35.37 -15.37
C ILE A 194 32.00 34.95 -16.86
N LEU A 195 33.16 34.95 -17.53
CA LEU A 195 33.29 34.52 -18.93
C LEU A 195 33.02 33.01 -19.04
N ASN A 196 31.82 32.66 -19.52
CA ASN A 196 31.34 31.29 -19.58
C ASN A 196 31.57 30.64 -20.96
N LYS A 197 31.67 31.42 -22.03
CA LYS A 197 31.97 30.90 -23.38
C LYS A 197 32.98 31.76 -24.13
N ILE A 198 33.99 31.09 -24.70
CA ILE A 198 34.90 31.67 -25.69
C ILE A 198 34.89 30.88 -27.00
N TYR A 199 34.90 31.61 -28.12
CA TYR A 199 35.02 31.06 -29.48
C TYR A 199 36.19 31.72 -30.20
N ILE A 200 37.10 30.92 -30.78
CA ILE A 200 38.26 31.39 -31.54
C ILE A 200 38.38 30.63 -32.86
N ALA A 201 38.51 31.35 -33.96
CA ALA A 201 38.85 30.81 -35.28
C ALA A 201 39.90 31.72 -35.94
N SER A 202 41.18 31.52 -35.60
CA SER A 202 42.29 32.31 -36.14
C SER A 202 43.36 31.40 -36.74
N VAL A 203 43.74 31.68 -37.99
CA VAL A 203 44.84 30.99 -38.69
C VAL A 203 46.23 31.39 -38.17
N ASN A 204 46.32 32.35 -37.25
CA ASN A 204 47.58 32.82 -36.66
C ASN A 204 47.82 32.33 -35.23
N LEU A 205 46.81 31.76 -34.55
CA LEU A 205 46.94 31.25 -33.18
C LEU A 205 47.86 30.01 -33.14
N GLU A 206 49.11 30.20 -32.72
CA GLU A 206 50.19 29.20 -32.72
C GLU A 206 50.43 28.60 -31.33
N SER A 207 50.07 29.28 -30.23
CA SER A 207 50.12 28.69 -28.89
C SER A 207 49.03 29.16 -27.93
N ALA A 208 48.69 28.31 -26.97
CA ALA A 208 47.66 28.53 -25.96
C ALA A 208 48.14 27.98 -24.61
N SER A 209 49.33 28.38 -24.16
CA SER A 209 50.12 27.70 -23.11
C SER A 209 49.39 27.39 -21.81
N ASN A 210 48.48 28.26 -21.37
CA ASN A 210 47.68 28.05 -20.16
C ASN A 210 46.20 27.73 -20.45
N LEU A 211 45.72 27.79 -21.70
CA LEU A 211 44.33 27.52 -22.15
C LEU A 211 43.21 27.84 -21.12
N PHE A 212 43.23 28.99 -20.46
CA PHE A 212 42.23 29.38 -19.44
C PHE A 212 42.15 28.44 -18.20
N ASN A 213 43.23 27.73 -17.86
CA ASN A 213 43.32 26.80 -16.72
C ASN A 213 42.90 27.47 -15.39
N GLY A 214 42.20 26.73 -14.53
CA GLY A 214 41.69 27.20 -13.23
C GLY A 214 40.44 28.08 -13.32
N SER A 215 39.92 28.37 -14.51
CA SER A 215 38.75 29.25 -14.69
C SER A 215 37.41 28.50 -14.63
N ASN A 216 36.33 29.26 -14.36
CA ASN A 216 34.95 28.77 -14.33
C ASN A 216 34.28 28.71 -15.72
N ILE A 217 35.06 28.67 -16.81
CA ILE A 217 34.53 28.66 -18.18
C ILE A 217 33.78 27.36 -18.48
N GLU A 218 32.67 27.45 -19.20
CA GLU A 218 31.73 26.35 -19.45
C GLU A 218 31.86 25.81 -20.89
N VAL A 219 32.28 26.64 -21.85
CA VAL A 219 32.53 26.27 -23.25
C VAL A 219 33.80 26.92 -23.79
N ILE A 220 34.70 26.10 -24.35
CA ILE A 220 35.87 26.54 -25.12
C ILE A 220 35.73 26.02 -26.55
N ASP A 221 35.56 26.91 -27.52
CA ASP A 221 35.45 26.56 -28.96
C ASP A 221 36.60 27.17 -29.78
N ILE A 222 37.74 26.49 -29.88
CA ILE A 222 38.85 26.89 -30.78
C ILE A 222 38.75 26.07 -32.07
N VAL A 223 38.03 26.54 -33.09
CA VAL A 223 37.72 25.74 -34.30
C VAL A 223 38.73 25.90 -35.44
N VAL A 224 39.60 26.90 -35.40
CA VAL A 224 40.75 27.07 -36.32
C VAL A 224 41.94 27.60 -35.53
N SER A 225 43.08 26.90 -35.62
CA SER A 225 44.36 27.30 -35.04
C SER A 225 45.54 26.61 -35.75
N LYS A 226 46.77 26.95 -35.34
CA LYS A 226 48.03 26.23 -35.59
C LYS A 226 48.67 25.67 -34.30
N ILE A 227 47.90 25.52 -33.21
CA ILE A 227 48.42 25.09 -31.90
C ILE A 227 49.08 23.71 -32.02
N ASN A 228 50.39 23.64 -31.80
CA ASN A 228 51.23 22.47 -32.10
C ASN A 228 51.94 21.84 -30.88
N SER A 229 51.70 22.39 -29.70
CA SER A 229 52.48 22.16 -28.48
C SER A 229 51.63 22.07 -27.21
N LEU A 230 50.31 22.20 -27.33
CA LEU A 230 49.38 22.00 -26.20
C LEU A 230 49.34 20.52 -25.80
N VAL A 231 49.49 20.26 -24.50
CA VAL A 231 49.29 18.96 -23.87
C VAL A 231 48.25 19.14 -22.77
N LEU A 232 47.14 18.40 -22.84
CA LEU A 232 46.12 18.38 -21.79
C LEU A 232 46.35 17.17 -20.88
N ASP A 233 46.67 17.42 -19.61
CA ASP A 233 46.96 16.40 -18.61
C ASP A 233 46.41 16.80 -17.21
N THR A 234 46.80 16.05 -16.19
CA THR A 234 46.36 16.24 -14.79
C THR A 234 46.82 17.56 -14.13
N SER A 235 47.65 18.39 -14.78
CA SER A 235 48.02 19.73 -14.30
C SER A 235 46.95 20.80 -14.59
N PHE A 236 45.98 20.48 -15.46
CA PHE A 236 44.84 21.34 -15.77
C PHE A 236 43.66 21.07 -14.84
N TYR A 237 42.88 22.11 -14.54
CA TYR A 237 41.64 22.02 -13.76
C TYR A 237 40.58 23.01 -14.27
N TYR A 238 39.43 22.46 -14.69
CA TYR A 238 38.29 23.22 -15.21
C TYR A 238 37.00 22.77 -14.50
N PRO A 239 36.63 23.41 -13.37
CA PRO A 239 35.52 22.96 -12.53
C PRO A 239 34.13 22.96 -13.20
N LYS A 240 33.97 23.64 -14.35
CA LYS A 240 32.68 23.81 -15.03
C LYS A 240 32.67 23.55 -16.55
N LEU A 241 33.81 23.21 -17.15
CA LEU A 241 33.90 23.06 -18.62
C LEU A 241 33.08 21.85 -19.08
N GLN A 242 32.01 22.11 -19.82
CA GLN A 242 31.07 21.11 -20.35
C GLN A 242 31.41 20.70 -21.79
N THR A 243 31.87 21.66 -22.60
CA THR A 243 32.23 21.45 -24.02
C THR A 243 33.63 21.97 -24.31
N LEU A 244 34.48 21.12 -24.89
CA LEU A 244 35.80 21.47 -25.39
C LEU A 244 35.93 21.11 -26.88
N THR A 245 35.88 22.12 -27.74
CA THR A 245 36.18 22.01 -29.18
C THR A 245 37.55 22.62 -29.43
N ILE A 246 38.50 21.87 -30.02
CA ILE A 246 39.85 22.37 -30.28
C ILE A 246 40.49 21.85 -31.57
N ALA A 247 40.89 22.77 -32.43
CA ALA A 247 41.71 22.54 -33.62
C ALA A 247 43.19 22.67 -33.26
N ILE A 248 44.02 21.74 -33.74
CA ILE A 248 45.47 21.68 -33.52
C ILE A 248 46.25 21.39 -34.81
N GLN A 249 47.56 21.65 -34.80
CA GLN A 249 48.49 21.30 -35.87
C GLN A 249 49.51 20.27 -35.36
N CYS A 250 49.36 19.00 -35.71
CA CYS A 250 50.13 17.92 -35.07
C CYS A 250 51.49 17.65 -35.72
N ASP A 251 52.41 18.62 -35.68
CA ASP A 251 53.78 18.46 -36.16
C ASP A 251 54.69 17.72 -35.17
N ASN A 252 54.29 17.68 -33.90
CA ASN A 252 54.91 16.90 -32.82
C ASN A 252 53.96 15.77 -32.40
N PRO A 253 54.49 14.63 -31.89
CA PRO A 253 53.65 13.64 -31.22
C PRO A 253 53.10 14.23 -29.92
N LEU A 254 51.79 14.09 -29.69
CA LEU A 254 51.11 14.57 -28.49
C LEU A 254 50.38 13.41 -27.80
N ASN A 255 50.36 13.40 -26.47
CA ASN A 255 49.52 12.50 -25.69
C ASN A 255 48.70 13.32 -24.70
N TRP A 256 47.37 13.25 -24.78
CA TRP A 256 46.45 13.95 -23.88
C TRP A 256 45.75 12.95 -22.97
N VAL A 257 45.57 13.30 -21.70
CA VAL A 257 44.99 12.41 -20.68
C VAL A 257 43.81 13.12 -20.01
N ILE A 258 42.61 12.83 -20.50
CA ILE A 258 41.36 13.48 -20.08
C ILE A 258 40.77 12.72 -18.90
N THR A 259 40.70 13.39 -17.74
CA THR A 259 40.35 12.79 -16.45
C THR A 259 39.31 13.61 -15.70
N ASN A 260 38.50 12.94 -14.88
CA ASN A 260 37.51 13.59 -14.00
C ASN A 260 38.14 14.49 -12.93
N THR A 261 39.45 14.36 -12.66
CA THR A 261 40.19 15.29 -11.78
C THR A 261 40.44 16.64 -12.43
N SER A 262 40.64 16.67 -13.75
CA SER A 262 40.91 17.90 -14.51
C SER A 262 39.65 18.49 -15.14
N PHE A 263 38.69 17.63 -15.48
CA PHE A 263 37.50 17.97 -16.27
C PHE A 263 36.21 17.44 -15.62
N PRO A 264 35.92 17.75 -14.34
CA PRO A 264 34.81 17.14 -13.56
C PRO A 264 33.40 17.39 -14.11
N ALA A 265 33.22 18.29 -15.09
CA ALA A 265 31.95 18.64 -15.70
C ALA A 265 31.88 18.36 -17.22
N LEU A 266 32.95 17.81 -17.82
CA LEU A 266 33.07 17.70 -19.29
C LEU A 266 32.18 16.58 -19.83
N LEU A 267 31.35 16.92 -20.82
CA LEU A 267 30.42 16.01 -21.48
C LEU A 267 30.78 15.78 -22.94
N ASP A 268 31.24 16.83 -23.62
CA ASP A 268 31.43 16.86 -25.06
C ASP A 268 32.86 17.31 -25.42
N LEU A 269 33.65 16.45 -26.07
CA LEU A 269 35.02 16.71 -26.52
C LEU A 269 35.12 16.55 -28.04
N TYR A 270 35.65 17.55 -28.74
CA TYR A 270 35.86 17.52 -30.18
C TYR A 270 37.25 18.04 -30.55
N ILE A 271 38.08 17.21 -31.19
CA ILE A 271 39.47 17.56 -31.54
C ILE A 271 39.67 17.47 -33.06
N SER A 272 40.07 18.56 -33.71
CA SER A 272 40.33 18.58 -35.15
C SER A 272 41.77 18.95 -35.49
N SER A 273 42.20 18.66 -36.71
CA SER A 273 43.48 19.11 -37.24
C SER A 273 43.41 19.54 -38.70
N THR A 274 44.01 20.69 -39.01
CA THR A 274 44.12 21.26 -40.37
C THR A 274 45.38 20.78 -41.11
N ILE A 275 46.41 20.41 -40.34
CA ILE A 275 47.64 19.74 -40.76
C ILE A 275 48.03 18.78 -39.62
N CYS A 276 48.37 17.53 -39.93
CA CYS A 276 48.72 16.55 -38.90
C CYS A 276 49.82 15.60 -39.43
N ASN A 277 51.04 15.75 -38.92
CA ASN A 277 52.24 15.07 -39.44
C ASN A 277 52.81 13.99 -38.48
N LYS A 278 52.28 13.90 -37.26
CA LYS A 278 52.60 12.90 -36.22
C LYS A 278 51.32 12.30 -35.63
N ASN A 279 51.46 11.42 -34.64
CA ASN A 279 50.30 10.81 -34.01
C ASN A 279 49.92 11.58 -32.74
N VAL A 280 48.63 11.87 -32.59
CA VAL A 280 48.04 12.41 -31.36
C VAL A 280 47.24 11.30 -30.70
N ILE A 281 47.58 10.96 -29.46
CA ILE A 281 46.83 9.98 -28.67
C ILE A 281 46.04 10.75 -27.59
N VAL A 282 44.81 10.33 -27.36
CA VAL A 282 43.87 10.96 -26.43
C VAL A 282 43.26 9.87 -25.56
N ASP A 283 43.79 9.71 -24.36
CA ASP A 283 43.32 8.76 -23.35
C ASP A 283 42.17 9.39 -22.55
N ILE A 284 40.96 8.89 -22.76
CA ILE A 284 39.74 9.39 -22.11
C ILE A 284 39.38 8.43 -20.97
N LEU A 285 39.77 8.82 -19.76
CA LEU A 285 39.70 8.03 -18.53
C LEU A 285 38.50 8.41 -17.64
N MET A 286 37.48 9.03 -18.24
CA MET A 286 36.26 9.50 -17.59
C MET A 286 35.03 9.24 -18.48
N PRO A 287 33.80 9.15 -17.93
CA PRO A 287 32.60 9.03 -18.73
C PRO A 287 32.39 10.28 -19.59
N MET A 288 32.09 10.10 -20.87
CA MET A 288 31.84 11.17 -21.84
C MET A 288 30.54 10.91 -22.60
N ARG A 289 29.82 11.97 -22.97
CA ARG A 289 28.59 11.91 -23.75
C ARG A 289 28.86 11.99 -25.25
N SER A 290 29.71 12.93 -25.68
CA SER A 290 30.12 13.11 -27.06
C SER A 290 31.64 13.09 -27.18
N VAL A 291 32.16 12.33 -28.13
CA VAL A 291 33.60 12.32 -28.47
C VAL A 291 33.76 12.40 -29.99
N GLY A 292 34.46 13.44 -30.43
CA GLY A 292 34.73 13.76 -31.82
C GLY A 292 36.23 13.87 -32.12
N THR A 293 36.69 13.28 -33.22
CA THR A 293 38.01 13.57 -33.81
C THR A 293 37.90 13.83 -35.32
N MET A 294 38.68 14.75 -35.88
CA MET A 294 38.66 14.97 -37.34
C MET A 294 39.97 15.54 -37.91
N ASN A 295 40.69 14.72 -38.68
CA ASN A 295 41.88 15.16 -39.41
C ASN A 295 41.52 15.62 -40.84
N GLN A 296 41.48 16.93 -41.07
CA GLN A 296 41.26 17.53 -42.40
C GLN A 296 42.57 18.13 -42.95
N PRO A 297 43.57 17.31 -43.32
CA PRO A 297 44.81 17.84 -43.86
C PRO A 297 44.59 18.49 -45.23
N THR A 298 45.14 19.69 -45.39
CA THR A 298 45.12 20.44 -46.66
C THR A 298 46.10 19.91 -47.71
N SER A 299 46.92 18.89 -47.38
CA SER A 299 47.87 18.24 -48.28
C SER A 299 47.81 16.71 -48.14
N PRO A 300 47.84 15.93 -49.24
CA PRO A 300 47.91 14.47 -49.20
C PRO A 300 49.26 13.91 -48.71
N SER A 301 50.23 14.78 -48.36
CA SER A 301 51.55 14.37 -47.83
C SER A 301 51.59 14.15 -46.32
N THR A 302 50.52 14.48 -45.60
CA THR A 302 50.42 14.30 -44.14
C THR A 302 50.25 12.83 -43.78
N MET A 303 51.00 12.32 -42.79
CA MET A 303 50.87 10.92 -42.30
C MET A 303 50.44 10.79 -40.83
N GLY A 304 50.09 11.90 -40.18
CA GLY A 304 49.63 11.90 -38.80
C GLY A 304 48.14 11.57 -38.66
N TYR A 305 47.75 11.07 -37.50
CA TYR A 305 46.35 10.86 -37.12
C TYR A 305 46.10 11.18 -35.64
N ILE A 306 44.88 11.63 -35.33
CA ILE A 306 44.36 11.71 -33.97
C ILE A 306 43.70 10.37 -33.63
N LYS A 307 43.98 9.80 -32.45
CA LYS A 307 43.37 8.56 -31.94
C LYS A 307 42.83 8.75 -30.52
N THR A 308 41.55 8.46 -30.32
CA THR A 308 40.92 8.35 -29.01
C THR A 308 40.96 6.92 -28.46
N ASN A 309 41.34 6.76 -27.19
CA ASN A 309 41.15 5.56 -26.39
C ASN A 309 40.07 5.84 -25.33
N LEU A 310 39.00 5.04 -25.29
CA LEU A 310 37.86 5.25 -24.38
C LEU A 310 37.86 4.20 -23.27
N LEU A 311 37.90 4.64 -22.00
CA LEU A 311 37.74 3.75 -20.85
C LEU A 311 36.26 3.38 -20.60
N TYR A 312 35.32 4.27 -20.95
CA TYR A 312 33.88 4.11 -20.72
C TYR A 312 33.05 4.26 -22.02
N PRO A 313 33.27 3.40 -23.04
CA PRO A 313 32.55 3.47 -24.32
C PRO A 313 31.03 3.28 -24.17
N GLU A 314 30.57 2.64 -23.09
CA GLU A 314 29.15 2.40 -22.82
C GLU A 314 28.39 3.67 -22.42
N LYS A 315 29.09 4.77 -22.12
CA LYS A 315 28.49 6.08 -21.81
C LYS A 315 28.32 7.00 -23.02
N VAL A 316 29.03 6.72 -24.11
CA VAL A 316 29.08 7.60 -25.29
C VAL A 316 27.78 7.52 -26.08
N GLU A 317 27.07 8.64 -26.20
CA GLU A 317 25.86 8.79 -27.02
C GLU A 317 26.21 9.17 -28.47
N TYR A 318 27.27 9.95 -28.67
CA TYR A 318 27.70 10.47 -29.97
C TYR A 318 29.19 10.20 -30.17
N TYR A 319 29.53 9.40 -31.19
CA TYR A 319 30.93 9.14 -31.55
C TYR A 319 31.19 9.52 -33.01
N THR A 320 32.16 10.39 -33.25
CA THR A 320 32.54 10.83 -34.58
C THR A 320 34.06 10.76 -34.72
N PHE A 321 34.57 10.15 -35.77
CA PHE A 321 36.00 10.17 -36.09
C PHE A 321 36.19 10.17 -37.60
N GLY A 322 37.21 10.84 -38.12
CA GLY A 322 37.42 10.90 -39.56
C GLY A 322 38.70 11.57 -39.98
N GLY A 323 39.03 11.45 -41.26
CA GLY A 323 40.15 12.16 -41.88
C GLY A 323 41.01 11.32 -42.80
N TYR A 324 41.83 12.01 -43.59
CA TYR A 324 42.77 11.34 -44.48
C TYR A 324 43.81 10.53 -43.69
N LEU A 325 44.08 9.31 -44.17
CA LEU A 325 44.98 8.31 -43.55
C LEU A 325 44.65 7.93 -42.09
N ALA A 326 43.40 8.10 -41.66
CA ALA A 326 42.94 7.65 -40.34
C ALA A 326 43.00 6.10 -40.21
N GLN A 327 44.14 5.55 -39.76
CA GLN A 327 44.35 4.12 -39.51
C GLN A 327 43.62 3.63 -38.25
N TYR A 328 42.29 3.65 -38.32
CA TYR A 328 41.43 3.09 -37.29
C TYR A 328 41.05 1.65 -37.62
N ASN A 329 41.39 0.74 -36.72
CA ASN A 329 40.50 -0.39 -36.47
C ASN A 329 39.19 0.19 -35.95
N THR A 330 38.10 -0.06 -36.66
CA THR A 330 36.73 0.21 -36.21
C THR A 330 36.52 -0.30 -34.78
N PRO A 331 35.93 0.50 -33.87
CA PRO A 331 35.67 0.07 -32.50
C PRO A 331 34.82 -1.20 -32.44
N ASN A 332 34.95 -1.98 -31.37
CA ASN A 332 33.95 -3.00 -31.08
C ASN A 332 32.63 -2.32 -30.67
N MET A 333 31.71 -2.23 -31.62
CA MET A 333 30.40 -1.60 -31.46
C MET A 333 29.57 -2.21 -30.32
N SER A 334 29.82 -3.47 -29.94
CA SER A 334 29.10 -4.11 -28.83
C SER A 334 29.37 -3.47 -27.46
N LEU A 335 30.41 -2.65 -27.33
CA LEU A 335 30.75 -1.93 -26.10
C LEU A 335 29.94 -0.64 -25.91
N PHE A 336 29.36 -0.10 -26.97
CA PHE A 336 28.73 1.23 -26.99
C PHE A 336 27.21 1.13 -26.80
N THR A 337 26.76 0.68 -25.63
CA THR A 337 25.35 0.33 -25.38
C THR A 337 24.37 1.51 -25.49
N ASN A 338 24.81 2.75 -25.22
CA ASN A 338 23.99 3.97 -25.28
C ASN A 338 24.13 4.79 -26.58
N LEU A 339 24.82 4.25 -27.59
CA LEU A 339 25.16 5.01 -28.80
C LEU A 339 23.93 5.35 -29.66
N LYS A 340 23.76 6.65 -29.92
CA LYS A 340 22.71 7.23 -30.78
C LYS A 340 23.28 7.63 -32.14
N SER A 341 24.52 8.11 -32.19
CA SER A 341 25.15 8.58 -33.44
C SER A 341 26.57 8.04 -33.58
N PHE A 342 26.86 7.47 -34.75
CA PHE A 342 28.18 7.00 -35.17
C PHE A 342 28.49 7.54 -36.56
N ASN A 343 29.49 8.41 -36.70
CA ASN A 343 29.81 9.05 -37.98
C ASN A 343 31.30 8.93 -38.32
N ILE A 344 31.58 8.52 -39.55
CA ILE A 344 32.92 8.51 -40.14
C ILE A 344 32.91 9.21 -41.49
N ASP A 345 33.46 10.42 -41.55
CA ASP A 345 33.51 11.27 -42.74
C ASP A 345 34.73 12.21 -42.71
N PRO A 346 35.68 12.13 -43.66
CA PRO A 346 35.89 11.02 -44.59
C PRO A 346 36.47 9.80 -43.85
N SER A 347 36.18 8.60 -44.37
CA SER A 347 36.72 7.33 -43.89
C SER A 347 37.83 6.79 -44.80
N HIS A 348 38.78 6.08 -44.19
CA HIS A 348 39.76 5.20 -44.86
C HIS A 348 39.61 3.72 -44.46
N ILE A 349 38.56 3.39 -43.70
CA ILE A 349 38.23 2.01 -43.31
C ILE A 349 37.73 1.27 -44.55
N SER A 350 38.38 0.17 -44.90
CA SER A 350 38.02 -0.69 -46.03
C SER A 350 36.87 -1.63 -45.71
N THR A 351 36.74 -2.11 -44.47
CA THR A 351 35.76 -3.13 -44.06
C THR A 351 35.11 -2.81 -42.72
N ILE A 352 33.79 -3.01 -42.62
CA ILE A 352 33.07 -2.99 -41.33
C ILE A 352 33.23 -4.35 -40.64
N PRO A 353 33.42 -4.42 -39.31
CA PRO A 353 33.42 -5.68 -38.56
C PRO A 353 32.10 -6.44 -38.70
N ASN A 354 32.18 -7.77 -38.62
CA ASN A 354 31.02 -8.65 -38.54
C ASN A 354 30.41 -8.63 -37.12
N ILE A 355 29.97 -7.45 -36.66
CA ILE A 355 29.46 -7.13 -35.33
C ILE A 355 28.19 -6.26 -35.49
N PRO A 356 27.06 -6.57 -34.83
CA PRO A 356 25.83 -5.80 -34.98
C PRO A 356 25.92 -4.40 -34.34
N ILE A 357 25.33 -3.39 -34.98
CA ILE A 357 25.30 -2.01 -34.46
C ILE A 357 24.35 -1.85 -33.27
N PRO A 358 24.55 -0.88 -32.35
CA PRO A 358 23.73 -0.74 -31.14
C PRO A 358 22.26 -0.46 -31.44
N LYS A 359 21.34 -1.07 -30.66
CA LYS A 359 19.88 -0.96 -30.86
C LYS A 359 19.34 0.49 -30.77
N LEU A 360 19.99 1.36 -30.01
CA LEU A 360 19.58 2.74 -29.78
C LEU A 360 20.02 3.72 -30.88
N ILE A 361 20.75 3.24 -31.89
CA ILE A 361 21.36 4.10 -32.90
C ILE A 361 20.30 4.73 -33.83
N THR A 362 20.34 6.06 -33.95
CA THR A 362 19.52 6.87 -34.85
C THR A 362 20.28 7.30 -36.10
N THR A 363 21.62 7.34 -36.03
CA THR A 363 22.49 7.73 -37.15
C THR A 363 23.71 6.82 -37.22
N PHE A 364 23.89 6.12 -38.34
CA PHE A 364 25.10 5.34 -38.63
C PHE A 364 25.63 5.72 -40.02
N MET A 365 26.75 6.44 -40.07
CA MET A 365 27.31 7.00 -41.29
C MET A 365 28.77 6.57 -41.44
N ILE A 366 29.11 5.96 -42.57
CA ILE A 366 30.51 5.72 -42.98
C ILE A 366 30.63 6.11 -44.45
N LYS A 367 31.40 7.17 -44.75
CA LYS A 367 31.53 7.74 -46.10
C LYS A 367 32.96 7.67 -46.60
N ASN A 368 33.13 7.23 -47.84
CA ASN A 368 34.40 7.02 -48.52
C ASN A 368 35.24 5.86 -47.91
N GLY A 369 36.07 5.22 -48.72
CA GLY A 369 37.02 4.19 -48.26
C GLY A 369 36.50 2.75 -48.14
N LEU A 370 35.20 2.50 -47.88
CA LEU A 370 34.70 1.11 -47.80
C LEU A 370 34.76 0.40 -49.16
N ILE A 371 35.12 -0.89 -49.12
CA ILE A 371 35.25 -1.77 -50.29
C ILE A 371 34.53 -3.10 -50.05
N GLY A 372 34.16 -3.81 -51.11
CA GLY A 372 33.58 -5.15 -50.99
C GLY A 372 32.13 -5.11 -50.50
N THR A 373 31.71 -6.12 -49.74
CA THR A 373 30.31 -6.32 -49.31
C THR A 373 30.09 -5.97 -47.84
N LEU A 374 28.89 -5.49 -47.49
CA LEU A 374 28.49 -5.27 -46.09
C LEU A 374 28.38 -6.60 -45.30
N PRO A 375 28.70 -6.62 -43.99
CA PRO A 375 28.52 -7.80 -43.16
C PRO A 375 27.04 -8.20 -43.03
N PRO A 376 26.69 -9.50 -43.08
CA PRO A 376 25.30 -9.96 -43.02
C PRO A 376 24.64 -9.70 -41.66
N ASN A 377 25.42 -9.72 -40.57
CA ASN A 377 24.94 -9.59 -39.19
C ASN A 377 24.90 -8.16 -38.66
N LEU A 378 25.13 -7.14 -39.51
CA LEU A 378 25.28 -5.75 -39.08
C LEU A 378 24.03 -5.20 -38.36
N LEU A 379 22.86 -5.79 -38.60
CA LEU A 379 21.55 -5.34 -38.13
C LEU A 379 20.85 -6.29 -37.14
N ASP A 380 21.53 -7.33 -36.62
CA ASP A 380 20.89 -8.36 -35.77
C ASP A 380 20.24 -7.80 -34.49
N ASN A 381 20.72 -6.64 -34.01
CA ASN A 381 20.14 -5.91 -32.87
C ASN A 381 18.81 -5.17 -33.19
N VAL A 382 18.35 -5.21 -34.45
CA VAL A 382 17.15 -4.56 -35.01
C VAL A 382 17.04 -3.07 -34.62
N PRO A 383 17.94 -2.21 -35.15
CA PRO A 383 18.01 -0.78 -34.80
C PRO A 383 16.94 0.04 -35.56
N THR A 384 15.68 -0.05 -35.12
CA THR A 384 14.51 0.42 -35.91
C THR A 384 14.45 1.92 -36.18
N LYS A 385 15.24 2.73 -35.47
CA LYS A 385 15.32 4.19 -35.64
C LYS A 385 16.52 4.65 -36.46
N ALA A 386 17.37 3.74 -36.92
CA ALA A 386 18.61 4.09 -37.62
C ALA A 386 18.36 4.67 -39.01
N GLY A 387 18.86 5.89 -39.25
CA GLY A 387 19.25 6.35 -40.57
C GLY A 387 20.67 5.87 -40.88
N ILE A 388 20.83 5.06 -41.91
CA ILE A 388 22.10 4.48 -42.34
C ILE A 388 22.59 5.16 -43.62
N SER A 389 23.84 5.60 -43.67
CA SER A 389 24.46 6.15 -44.88
C SER A 389 25.81 5.51 -45.17
N PHE A 390 25.91 4.93 -46.36
CA PHE A 390 27.15 4.43 -46.98
C PHE A 390 27.54 5.27 -48.21
N SER A 391 27.07 6.51 -48.29
CA SER A 391 27.22 7.32 -49.50
C SER A 391 28.70 7.69 -49.77
N GLY A 392 29.09 7.76 -51.04
CA GLY A 392 30.48 8.03 -51.46
C GLY A 392 31.42 6.82 -51.45
N ASN A 393 31.01 5.66 -50.93
CA ASN A 393 31.82 4.44 -50.99
C ASN A 393 31.73 3.77 -52.36
N GLN A 394 32.40 4.36 -53.36
CA GLN A 394 32.35 3.91 -54.76
C GLN A 394 32.69 2.43 -54.96
N ASN A 395 33.55 1.86 -54.11
CA ASN A 395 34.00 0.47 -54.16
C ASN A 395 33.17 -0.51 -53.30
N LEU A 396 32.12 -0.03 -52.63
CA LEU A 396 31.16 -0.86 -51.92
C LEU A 396 30.21 -1.50 -52.95
N VAL A 397 30.08 -2.82 -52.92
CA VAL A 397 29.45 -3.66 -53.94
C VAL A 397 28.53 -4.72 -53.33
N GLY A 398 27.72 -5.37 -54.17
CA GLY A 398 26.86 -6.49 -53.80
C GLY A 398 25.42 -6.07 -53.48
N PRO A 399 24.62 -7.00 -52.92
CA PRO A 399 23.22 -6.77 -52.58
C PRO A 399 23.05 -6.14 -51.19
N ILE A 400 22.06 -5.26 -51.05
CA ILE A 400 21.43 -4.97 -49.75
C ILE A 400 20.42 -6.08 -49.44
N THR A 401 20.39 -6.56 -48.20
CA THR A 401 19.54 -7.67 -47.74
C THR A 401 18.24 -7.18 -47.09
N GLU A 402 17.23 -8.07 -46.99
CA GLU A 402 15.90 -7.76 -46.42
C GLU A 402 15.95 -7.27 -44.95
N SER A 403 17.03 -7.51 -44.20
CA SER A 403 17.20 -6.94 -42.85
C SER A 403 17.28 -5.41 -42.85
N TYR A 404 17.72 -4.79 -43.95
CA TYR A 404 17.73 -3.32 -44.08
C TYR A 404 16.32 -2.72 -44.17
N CYS A 405 15.29 -3.51 -44.51
CA CYS A 405 13.90 -3.04 -44.48
C CYS A 405 13.39 -2.68 -43.08
N SER A 406 14.12 -3.05 -42.00
CA SER A 406 13.76 -2.65 -40.63
C SER A 406 14.45 -1.38 -40.11
N VAL A 407 15.23 -0.66 -40.93
CA VAL A 407 15.86 0.62 -40.53
C VAL A 407 14.99 1.81 -40.94
N ASN A 408 15.14 2.97 -40.29
CA ASN A 408 14.32 4.15 -40.57
C ASN A 408 14.64 4.79 -41.93
N PHE A 409 15.90 4.77 -42.37
CA PHE A 409 16.33 5.36 -43.65
C PHE A 409 17.64 4.72 -44.16
N LEU A 410 17.84 4.66 -45.48
CA LEU A 410 19.07 4.17 -46.11
C LEU A 410 19.58 5.13 -47.20
N SER A 411 20.87 5.45 -47.22
CA SER A 411 21.48 6.29 -48.27
C SER A 411 22.72 5.59 -48.83
N ILE A 412 22.69 5.27 -50.13
CA ILE A 412 23.72 4.52 -50.86
C ILE A 412 24.20 5.24 -52.14
N LEU A 413 24.07 6.57 -52.17
CA LEU A 413 24.50 7.41 -53.30
C LEU A 413 26.00 7.26 -53.56
N ASN A 414 26.41 7.22 -54.83
CA ASN A 414 27.81 7.07 -55.25
C ASN A 414 28.48 5.79 -54.67
N THR A 415 27.77 4.66 -54.69
CA THR A 415 28.29 3.31 -54.42
C THR A 415 28.13 2.42 -55.66
N SER A 416 28.75 1.24 -55.64
CA SER A 416 28.58 0.19 -56.68
C SER A 416 27.67 -0.96 -56.20
N ILE A 417 26.77 -0.68 -55.26
CA ILE A 417 25.70 -1.60 -54.86
C ILE A 417 24.75 -1.81 -56.04
N THR A 418 24.42 -3.06 -56.36
CA THR A 418 23.70 -3.40 -57.59
C THR A 418 22.22 -3.71 -57.39
N THR A 419 21.82 -4.09 -56.17
CA THR A 419 20.45 -4.53 -55.86
C THR A 419 20.05 -4.15 -54.43
N ILE A 420 18.77 -3.84 -54.25
CA ILE A 420 18.14 -3.50 -52.98
C ILE A 420 16.79 -4.22 -52.85
N PRO A 421 16.29 -4.48 -51.62
CA PRO A 421 15.00 -5.13 -51.39
C PRO A 421 13.79 -4.34 -51.88
N ASP A 422 12.70 -5.07 -52.16
CA ASP A 422 11.43 -4.52 -52.66
C ASP A 422 10.80 -3.48 -51.73
N CYS A 423 11.03 -3.56 -50.41
CA CYS A 423 10.53 -2.58 -49.45
C CYS A 423 10.89 -1.13 -49.82
N PHE A 424 12.12 -0.88 -50.30
CA PHE A 424 12.57 0.44 -50.71
C PHE A 424 12.01 0.85 -52.07
N TRP A 425 11.80 -0.10 -52.98
CA TRP A 425 11.14 0.15 -54.26
C TRP A 425 9.64 0.45 -54.11
N CYS A 426 9.01 -0.02 -53.04
CA CYS A 426 7.62 0.24 -52.69
C CYS A 426 7.43 1.52 -51.88
N TYR A 427 8.42 1.89 -51.07
CA TYR A 427 8.42 3.10 -50.25
C TYR A 427 9.63 3.99 -50.56
N PRO A 428 9.70 4.59 -51.77
CA PRO A 428 10.91 5.27 -52.27
C PRO A 428 11.35 6.48 -51.43
N GLY A 429 10.46 7.09 -50.65
CA GLY A 429 10.79 8.17 -49.71
C GLY A 429 11.54 7.73 -48.45
N MET A 430 12.15 6.53 -48.45
CA MET A 430 12.94 5.92 -47.37
C MET A 430 14.36 5.51 -47.83
N ILE A 431 14.72 5.78 -49.09
CA ILE A 431 16.06 5.52 -49.63
C ILE A 431 16.59 6.67 -50.49
N ASP A 432 17.88 7.00 -50.37
CA ASP A 432 18.63 7.66 -51.45
C ASP A 432 19.42 6.62 -52.25
N THR A 433 19.17 6.51 -53.55
CA THR A 433 19.92 5.63 -54.45
C THR A 433 19.97 6.19 -55.87
N THR A 434 21.01 5.80 -56.62
CA THR A 434 21.14 6.04 -58.07
C THR A 434 20.60 4.87 -58.92
N LEU A 435 20.16 3.78 -58.28
CA LEU A 435 19.59 2.62 -58.97
C LEU A 435 18.21 2.93 -59.56
N THR A 436 17.93 2.39 -60.75
CA THR A 436 16.63 2.50 -61.42
C THR A 436 15.68 1.39 -60.96
N LYS A 437 14.40 1.72 -60.74
CA LYS A 437 13.39 0.78 -60.25
C LYS A 437 13.10 -0.33 -61.30
N PRO A 438 13.24 -1.62 -60.95
CA PRO A 438 12.83 -2.73 -61.81
C PRO A 438 11.32 -2.73 -62.11
N SER A 439 10.95 -3.14 -63.32
CA SER A 439 9.58 -3.07 -63.84
C SER A 439 8.64 -4.18 -63.33
N ASN A 440 9.17 -5.20 -62.66
CA ASN A 440 8.47 -6.42 -62.26
C ASN A 440 8.06 -6.47 -60.77
N ILE A 441 8.26 -5.39 -60.01
CA ILE A 441 8.06 -5.38 -58.56
C ILE A 441 6.58 -5.23 -58.19
N GLN A 442 6.04 -6.22 -57.47
CA GLN A 442 4.68 -6.19 -56.95
C GLN A 442 4.66 -5.76 -55.48
N CYS A 443 4.35 -4.49 -55.26
CA CYS A 443 4.22 -3.90 -53.93
C CYS A 443 2.89 -4.29 -53.26
N ILE A 444 2.76 -5.55 -52.84
CA ILE A 444 1.56 -6.07 -52.17
C ILE A 444 1.89 -6.40 -50.71
N PRO A 445 1.41 -5.60 -49.73
CA PRO A 445 1.53 -5.92 -48.31
C PRO A 445 0.93 -7.29 -47.97
N ARG A 446 1.68 -8.11 -47.24
CA ARG A 446 1.19 -9.37 -46.67
C ARG A 446 0.87 -9.14 -45.20
N ILE A 447 -0.35 -9.47 -44.80
CA ILE A 447 -0.89 -9.35 -43.44
C ILE A 447 -0.86 -10.73 -42.78
N ASP A 448 -0.41 -10.82 -41.52
CA ASP A 448 -0.40 -12.09 -40.79
C ASP A 448 -1.73 -12.40 -40.08
N SER A 449 -2.48 -11.38 -39.63
CA SER A 449 -3.84 -11.55 -39.09
C SER A 449 -4.73 -10.34 -39.39
N PHE A 450 -6.03 -10.61 -39.64
CA PHE A 450 -7.09 -9.61 -39.76
C PHE A 450 -7.93 -9.44 -38.48
N ASN A 451 -7.83 -10.41 -37.56
CA ASN A 451 -8.43 -10.33 -36.22
C ASN A 451 -7.31 -9.95 -35.25
N LEU A 452 -7.45 -8.79 -34.61
CA LEU A 452 -6.40 -8.18 -33.80
C LEU A 452 -6.93 -7.83 -32.41
N TYR A 453 -6.04 -7.94 -31.43
CA TYR A 453 -6.33 -7.54 -30.06
C TYR A 453 -5.71 -6.16 -29.78
N SER A 454 -6.48 -5.32 -29.10
CA SER A 454 -6.07 -4.00 -28.61
C SER A 454 -5.79 -4.07 -27.11
N TYR A 455 -4.85 -3.23 -26.67
CA TYR A 455 -4.41 -3.09 -25.28
C TYR A 455 -4.40 -1.61 -24.92
N PHE A 456 -5.36 -1.17 -24.09
CA PHE A 456 -5.63 0.24 -23.78
C PHE A 456 -5.78 1.12 -25.03
N GLY A 457 -6.50 0.62 -26.02
CA GLY A 457 -6.73 1.29 -27.31
C GLY A 457 -5.58 1.14 -28.31
N VAL A 458 -4.45 0.50 -27.97
CA VAL A 458 -3.32 0.29 -28.88
C VAL A 458 -3.34 -1.11 -29.48
N PHE A 459 -3.39 -1.21 -30.82
CA PHE A 459 -3.31 -2.48 -31.54
C PHE A 459 -2.17 -2.48 -32.57
N ASN A 460 -1.65 -3.67 -32.87
CA ASN A 460 -0.50 -3.85 -33.76
C ASN A 460 -0.86 -4.68 -35.00
N ILE A 461 -0.30 -4.31 -36.15
CA ILE A 461 -0.40 -5.05 -37.40
C ILE A 461 0.97 -5.64 -37.76
N THR A 462 1.05 -6.97 -37.82
CA THR A 462 2.22 -7.74 -38.24
C THR A 462 2.11 -8.21 -39.69
N GLY A 463 3.26 -8.26 -40.37
CA GLY A 463 3.31 -8.71 -41.76
C GLY A 463 4.64 -8.43 -42.44
N SER A 464 4.59 -8.28 -43.76
CA SER A 464 5.73 -7.87 -44.60
C SER A 464 5.28 -6.91 -45.71
N LEU A 465 6.17 -6.02 -46.15
CA LEU A 465 5.85 -4.92 -47.07
C LEU A 465 4.82 -3.92 -46.48
N LEU A 466 4.82 -3.73 -45.15
CA LEU A 466 3.93 -2.76 -44.48
C LEU A 466 4.42 -1.30 -44.56
N GLY A 467 5.68 -1.09 -44.94
CA GLY A 467 6.30 0.24 -44.99
C GLY A 467 6.56 0.91 -43.63
N TRP A 468 6.60 2.25 -43.64
CA TRP A 468 7.12 3.10 -42.56
C TRP A 468 6.03 4.02 -41.94
N ALA A 469 4.75 3.63 -41.98
CA ALA A 469 3.59 4.42 -41.55
C ALA A 469 3.34 5.79 -42.26
N LYS A 470 4.34 6.37 -42.92
CA LYS A 470 4.29 7.68 -43.58
C LYS A 470 3.24 7.72 -44.69
N GLY A 471 2.23 8.59 -44.53
CA GLY A 471 1.18 8.80 -45.52
C GLY A 471 0.00 7.84 -45.44
N ILE A 472 -0.05 6.95 -44.43
CA ILE A 472 -1.26 6.17 -44.14
C ILE A 472 -2.32 7.13 -43.57
N THR A 473 -3.48 7.19 -44.22
CA THR A 473 -4.64 7.93 -43.73
C THR A 473 -5.47 7.06 -42.79
N THR A 474 -5.48 7.37 -41.50
CA THR A 474 -6.32 6.71 -40.49
C THR A 474 -7.37 7.67 -39.89
N PRO A 475 -8.52 7.17 -39.40
CA PRO A 475 -9.50 7.98 -38.68
C PRO A 475 -8.96 8.58 -37.37
N THR A 476 -7.94 7.94 -36.78
CA THR A 476 -7.23 8.40 -35.58
C THR A 476 -5.83 8.94 -35.95
N PRO A 477 -5.36 10.03 -35.32
CA PRO A 477 -4.23 10.82 -35.84
C PRO A 477 -2.81 10.29 -35.48
N SER A 478 -2.68 9.10 -34.87
CA SER A 478 -1.46 8.66 -34.18
C SER A 478 -0.86 7.34 -34.67
N THR A 479 -0.98 7.02 -35.97
CA THR A 479 -0.31 5.84 -36.55
C THR A 479 1.22 5.97 -36.46
N THR A 480 1.89 4.93 -35.93
CA THR A 480 3.36 4.85 -35.82
C THR A 480 3.88 3.49 -36.29
N TYR A 481 5.18 3.37 -36.56
CA TYR A 481 5.82 2.07 -36.73
C TYR A 481 6.58 1.70 -35.45
N THR A 482 6.58 0.41 -35.10
CA THR A 482 7.46 -0.13 -34.04
C THR A 482 8.67 -0.84 -34.66
N ILE A 483 8.45 -1.57 -35.76
CA ILE A 483 9.52 -2.09 -36.64
C ILE A 483 9.14 -1.74 -38.09
N PRO A 484 9.94 -0.94 -38.81
CA PRO A 484 9.70 -0.66 -40.22
C PRO A 484 9.49 -1.92 -41.06
N ASN A 485 8.63 -1.80 -42.06
CA ASN A 485 8.22 -2.83 -43.01
C ASN A 485 7.48 -4.07 -42.42
N LYS A 486 7.44 -4.24 -41.09
CA LYS A 486 6.99 -5.49 -40.43
C LYS A 486 6.00 -5.34 -39.26
N LEU A 487 6.06 -4.25 -38.50
CA LEU A 487 5.22 -4.03 -37.31
C LEU A 487 4.78 -2.57 -37.20
N LEU A 488 3.51 -2.32 -37.54
CA LEU A 488 2.85 -1.03 -37.41
C LEU A 488 1.95 -1.00 -36.18
N SER A 489 1.80 0.18 -35.57
CA SER A 489 1.07 0.39 -34.31
C SER A 489 0.03 1.50 -34.48
N PHE A 490 -1.21 1.18 -34.12
CA PHE A 490 -2.41 1.97 -34.38
C PHE A 490 -3.23 2.17 -33.09
N PHE A 491 -4.12 3.16 -33.11
CA PHE A 491 -4.95 3.53 -31.97
C PHE A 491 -6.45 3.44 -32.33
N MET A 492 -7.22 2.71 -31.54
CA MET A 492 -8.69 2.73 -31.55
C MET A 492 -9.21 3.65 -30.45
N ASN A 493 -10.27 4.41 -30.75
CA ASN A 493 -10.91 5.25 -29.73
C ASN A 493 -11.96 4.44 -28.96
N LEU A 494 -11.65 4.05 -27.72
CA LEU A 494 -12.51 3.20 -26.90
C LEU A 494 -13.91 3.78 -26.65
N THR A 495 -14.11 5.10 -26.74
CA THR A 495 -15.45 5.72 -26.59
C THR A 495 -16.42 5.39 -27.73
N LEU A 496 -15.93 4.81 -28.84
CA LEU A 496 -16.73 4.30 -29.94
C LEU A 496 -17.07 2.80 -29.80
N GLY A 497 -16.65 2.15 -28.70
CA GLY A 497 -16.92 0.75 -28.38
C GLY A 497 -15.67 -0.14 -28.37
N TYR A 498 -15.75 -1.27 -27.66
CA TYR A 498 -14.62 -2.18 -27.43
C TYR A 498 -14.35 -3.17 -28.56
N GLN A 499 -15.24 -3.27 -29.55
CA GLN A 499 -15.00 -3.98 -30.80
C GLN A 499 -15.26 -3.02 -31.98
N GLN A 500 -14.26 -2.84 -32.84
CA GLN A 500 -14.30 -1.88 -33.95
C GLN A 500 -13.72 -2.49 -35.23
N THR A 501 -14.12 -1.95 -36.39
CA THR A 501 -13.62 -2.36 -37.70
C THR A 501 -12.80 -1.24 -38.31
N PHE A 502 -11.53 -1.50 -38.64
CA PHE A 502 -10.61 -0.53 -39.22
C PHE A 502 -10.35 -0.80 -40.70
N SER A 503 -10.65 0.19 -41.55
CA SER A 503 -10.30 0.18 -42.98
C SER A 503 -9.02 1.00 -43.17
N ILE A 504 -7.92 0.36 -43.58
CA ILE A 504 -6.58 0.97 -43.62
C ILE A 504 -5.99 0.83 -45.02
N SER A 505 -5.60 1.96 -45.63
CA SER A 505 -4.83 1.98 -46.88
C SER A 505 -3.32 2.02 -46.56
N LEU A 506 -2.62 0.90 -46.77
CA LEU A 506 -1.17 0.80 -46.57
C LEU A 506 -0.35 1.35 -47.76
N ILE A 507 -0.97 1.39 -48.95
CA ILE A 507 -0.43 1.93 -50.20
C ILE A 507 -1.61 2.52 -50.98
N GLN A 508 -1.55 3.80 -51.37
CA GLN A 508 -2.66 4.53 -51.99
C GLN A 508 -3.18 3.93 -53.31
N SER A 509 -2.38 3.12 -54.00
CA SER A 509 -2.75 2.44 -55.25
C SER A 509 -3.37 1.05 -55.06
N LEU A 510 -3.67 0.65 -53.81
CA LEU A 510 -4.28 -0.65 -53.48
C LEU A 510 -5.62 -0.48 -52.74
N PRO A 511 -6.50 -1.50 -52.78
CA PRO A 511 -7.66 -1.56 -51.90
C PRO A 511 -7.27 -1.49 -50.41
N ASN A 512 -8.17 -0.95 -49.59
CA ASN A 512 -7.99 -0.94 -48.14
C ASN A 512 -8.07 -2.35 -47.55
N TYR A 513 -7.21 -2.63 -46.58
CA TYR A 513 -7.30 -3.82 -45.74
C TYR A 513 -8.30 -3.54 -44.60
N VAL A 514 -9.12 -4.54 -44.26
CA VAL A 514 -10.18 -4.42 -43.24
C VAL A 514 -9.86 -5.32 -42.06
N PHE A 515 -9.72 -4.74 -40.87
CA PHE A 515 -9.33 -5.42 -39.64
C PHE A 515 -10.46 -5.37 -38.61
N SER A 516 -10.74 -6.49 -37.95
CA SER A 516 -11.57 -6.53 -36.74
C SER A 516 -10.66 -6.41 -35.52
N VAL A 517 -10.85 -5.35 -34.73
CA VAL A 517 -10.04 -5.06 -33.54
C VAL A 517 -10.91 -5.16 -32.29
N LYS A 518 -10.43 -5.89 -31.28
CA LYS A 518 -11.13 -6.18 -30.02
C LYS A 518 -10.26 -5.78 -28.84
N GLU A 519 -10.71 -4.88 -27.98
CA GLU A 519 -9.99 -4.45 -26.78
C GLU A 519 -10.04 -5.55 -25.70
N THR A 520 -8.89 -5.94 -25.15
CA THR A 520 -8.79 -7.04 -24.17
C THR A 520 -8.52 -6.59 -22.74
N THR A 521 -8.22 -5.31 -22.51
CA THR A 521 -8.10 -4.74 -21.17
C THR A 521 -9.46 -4.35 -20.59
N PHE A 522 -9.50 -4.19 -19.27
CA PHE A 522 -10.68 -3.85 -18.49
C PHE A 522 -10.25 -3.10 -17.23
N THR A 523 -11.11 -2.23 -16.69
CA THR A 523 -10.79 -1.37 -15.53
C THR A 523 -11.79 -1.57 -14.40
N PHE A 524 -11.33 -1.62 -13.15
CA PHE A 524 -12.22 -1.80 -11.99
C PHE A 524 -13.02 -0.52 -11.69
N GLY A 525 -14.33 -0.52 -11.94
CA GLY A 525 -15.23 0.60 -11.67
C GLY A 525 -15.62 0.69 -10.19
N THR A 526 -16.55 -0.15 -9.75
CA THR A 526 -16.98 -0.26 -8.35
C THR A 526 -16.78 -1.69 -7.82
N ARG A 527 -16.52 -1.81 -6.51
CA ARG A 527 -16.42 -3.10 -5.79
C ARG A 527 -17.23 -2.95 -4.51
N THR A 528 -18.28 -3.75 -4.35
CA THR A 528 -19.17 -3.68 -3.17
C THR A 528 -19.33 -5.05 -2.53
N THR A 529 -19.21 -5.08 -1.20
CA THR A 529 -19.47 -6.25 -0.37
C THR A 529 -20.98 -6.36 -0.17
N ILE A 530 -21.59 -7.43 -0.66
CA ILE A 530 -23.04 -7.69 -0.49
C ILE A 530 -23.29 -8.38 0.85
N SER A 531 -22.55 -9.45 1.10
CA SER A 531 -22.61 -10.23 2.32
C SER A 531 -21.19 -10.63 2.75
N GLN A 532 -20.99 -10.81 4.05
CA GLN A 532 -19.76 -11.38 4.60
C GLN A 532 -20.03 -12.09 5.92
N ASN A 533 -19.18 -13.07 6.21
CA ASN A 533 -19.04 -13.71 7.51
C ASN A 533 -17.53 -13.94 7.79
N ALA A 534 -17.19 -14.62 8.88
CA ALA A 534 -15.80 -14.92 9.23
C ALA A 534 -15.00 -15.72 8.17
N ASN A 535 -15.68 -16.40 7.24
CA ASN A 535 -15.12 -17.42 6.34
C ASN A 535 -15.27 -17.09 4.84
N SER A 536 -16.22 -16.24 4.44
CA SER A 536 -16.51 -15.92 3.04
C SER A 536 -17.00 -14.49 2.83
N VAL A 537 -16.64 -13.91 1.67
CA VAL A 537 -17.17 -12.64 1.17
C VAL A 537 -17.92 -12.84 -0.14
N GLU A 538 -19.02 -12.12 -0.30
CA GLU A 538 -19.75 -11.98 -1.56
C GLU A 538 -19.54 -10.57 -2.12
N LEU A 539 -19.02 -10.48 -3.34
CA LEU A 539 -18.66 -9.24 -4.00
C LEU A 539 -19.48 -9.04 -5.27
N ASN A 540 -19.99 -7.83 -5.46
CA ASN A 540 -20.28 -7.29 -6.79
C ASN A 540 -19.08 -6.48 -7.27
N VAL A 541 -18.60 -6.81 -8.47
CA VAL A 541 -17.39 -6.26 -9.08
C VAL A 541 -17.77 -5.71 -10.45
N THR A 542 -18.06 -4.42 -10.51
CA THR A 542 -18.40 -3.71 -11.75
C THR A 542 -17.14 -3.16 -12.38
N PHE A 543 -17.00 -3.33 -13.69
CA PHE A 543 -15.88 -2.81 -14.45
C PHE A 543 -16.32 -1.62 -15.31
N SER A 544 -15.57 -0.53 -15.26
CA SER A 544 -15.86 0.72 -16.00
C SER A 544 -15.65 0.55 -17.50
N ASP A 545 -14.59 -0.15 -17.90
CA ASP A 545 -14.22 -0.38 -19.30
C ASP A 545 -14.12 -1.87 -19.63
N GLY A 546 -14.41 -2.22 -20.89
CA GLY A 546 -14.31 -3.57 -21.45
C GLY A 546 -15.66 -4.22 -21.83
N THR A 547 -15.60 -5.33 -22.55
CA THR A 547 -16.75 -6.20 -22.87
C THR A 547 -16.67 -7.49 -22.06
N ILE A 548 -17.07 -7.44 -20.80
CA ILE A 548 -16.90 -8.57 -19.85
C ILE A 548 -17.94 -9.67 -20.05
N THR A 549 -19.03 -9.36 -20.75
CA THR A 549 -20.00 -10.32 -21.27
C THR A 549 -19.45 -11.20 -22.42
N ASP A 550 -18.25 -10.92 -22.95
CA ASP A 550 -17.60 -11.72 -23.98
C ASP A 550 -16.71 -12.83 -23.36
N PRO A 551 -16.99 -14.13 -23.60
CA PRO A 551 -16.26 -15.23 -22.96
C PRO A 551 -14.76 -15.33 -23.25
N GLU A 552 -14.23 -14.65 -24.27
CA GLU A 552 -12.77 -14.59 -24.52
C GLU A 552 -12.06 -13.58 -23.59
N ILE A 553 -12.81 -12.64 -23.02
CA ILE A 553 -12.29 -11.47 -22.28
C ILE A 553 -12.70 -11.50 -20.81
N THR A 554 -13.83 -12.13 -20.45
CA THR A 554 -14.34 -12.26 -19.07
C THR A 554 -13.20 -12.61 -18.09
N PRO A 555 -12.88 -11.75 -17.11
CA PRO A 555 -11.78 -12.01 -16.21
C PRO A 555 -12.12 -13.09 -15.18
N SER A 556 -11.19 -14.01 -14.99
CA SER A 556 -11.11 -14.82 -13.78
C SER A 556 -10.84 -13.92 -12.57
N LEU A 557 -11.50 -14.21 -11.43
CA LEU A 557 -11.43 -13.40 -10.22
C LEU A 557 -10.80 -14.18 -9.05
N LEU A 558 -9.85 -13.54 -8.36
CA LEU A 558 -9.21 -14.06 -7.14
C LEU A 558 -9.32 -13.02 -6.03
N VAL A 559 -9.70 -13.43 -4.82
CA VAL A 559 -9.69 -12.61 -3.60
C VAL A 559 -8.51 -13.05 -2.75
N ASP A 560 -7.50 -12.19 -2.67
CA ASP A 560 -6.12 -12.45 -2.21
C ASP A 560 -5.46 -13.64 -2.92
N THR A 561 -5.81 -14.86 -2.49
CA THR A 561 -5.33 -16.15 -3.07
C THR A 561 -6.46 -17.15 -3.33
N SER A 562 -7.68 -16.86 -2.87
CA SER A 562 -8.86 -17.71 -3.04
C SER A 562 -9.55 -17.44 -4.38
N PRO A 563 -10.03 -18.47 -5.11
CA PRO A 563 -10.89 -18.26 -6.27
C PRO A 563 -12.22 -17.62 -5.85
N CYS A 564 -12.64 -16.56 -6.55
CA CYS A 564 -13.97 -15.99 -6.40
C CYS A 564 -14.91 -16.71 -7.37
N ILE A 565 -15.72 -17.62 -6.85
CA ILE A 565 -16.65 -18.44 -7.62
C ILE A 565 -17.77 -17.53 -8.13
N VAL A 566 -17.82 -17.34 -9.45
CA VAL A 566 -18.84 -16.50 -10.11
C VAL A 566 -20.21 -17.17 -9.98
N LYS A 567 -21.16 -16.46 -9.36
CA LYS A 567 -22.58 -16.83 -9.30
C LYS A 567 -23.33 -16.29 -10.53
N GLN A 568 -23.06 -15.05 -10.91
CA GLN A 568 -23.77 -14.36 -11.98
C GLN A 568 -22.89 -13.29 -12.65
N ILE A 569 -23.10 -13.08 -13.95
CA ILE A 569 -22.58 -11.92 -14.69
C ILE A 569 -23.79 -11.14 -15.20
N TYR A 570 -23.77 -9.83 -14.97
CA TYR A 570 -24.84 -8.90 -15.35
C TYR A 570 -24.48 -8.13 -16.63
N SER A 571 -25.49 -7.54 -17.28
CA SER A 571 -25.34 -6.81 -18.55
C SER A 571 -24.67 -5.43 -18.43
N ASP A 572 -24.40 -4.97 -17.21
CA ASP A 572 -23.75 -3.71 -16.84
C ASP A 572 -22.24 -3.87 -16.57
N ASN A 573 -21.64 -5.00 -17.01
CA ASN A 573 -20.28 -5.43 -16.64
C ASN A 573 -20.06 -5.70 -15.14
N THR A 574 -21.12 -5.92 -14.33
CA THR A 574 -20.97 -6.41 -12.95
C THR A 574 -20.85 -7.93 -12.90
N ILE A 575 -19.78 -8.43 -12.25
CA ILE A 575 -19.64 -9.84 -11.86
C ILE A 575 -20.01 -9.99 -10.39
N ASN A 576 -20.92 -10.91 -10.07
CA ASN A 576 -21.21 -11.35 -8.72
C ASN A 576 -20.45 -12.65 -8.42
N CYS A 577 -19.60 -12.65 -7.38
CA CYS A 577 -18.82 -13.83 -7.00
C CYS A 577 -18.66 -13.97 -5.48
N VAL A 578 -18.43 -15.21 -5.02
CA VAL A 578 -18.16 -15.53 -3.62
C VAL A 578 -16.76 -16.14 -3.49
N ALA A 579 -15.97 -15.64 -2.53
CA ALA A 579 -14.65 -16.19 -2.22
C ALA A 579 -14.52 -16.50 -0.72
N THR A 580 -13.74 -17.53 -0.38
CA THR A 580 -13.33 -17.81 1.00
C THR A 580 -12.28 -16.80 1.45
N ILE A 581 -12.48 -16.16 2.61
CA ILE A 581 -11.53 -15.20 3.19
C ILE A 581 -10.69 -15.88 4.27
N LEU A 582 -9.41 -15.52 4.34
CA LEU A 582 -8.59 -15.79 5.52
C LEU A 582 -8.73 -14.63 6.53
N PRO A 583 -8.48 -14.85 7.84
CA PRO A 583 -8.51 -13.78 8.84
C PRO A 583 -7.58 -12.62 8.51
N ASN A 584 -6.35 -12.94 8.08
CA ASN A 584 -5.30 -11.99 7.70
C ASN A 584 -5.30 -11.67 6.19
N SER A 585 -6.47 -11.42 5.62
CA SER A 585 -6.63 -11.01 4.22
C SER A 585 -5.95 -9.67 3.90
N SER A 586 -5.41 -9.53 2.69
CA SER A 586 -4.92 -8.24 2.20
C SER A 586 -6.04 -7.39 1.59
N ASN A 587 -7.24 -7.96 1.47
CA ASN A 587 -8.44 -7.36 0.90
C ASN A 587 -8.24 -6.89 -0.54
N MET A 588 -7.41 -7.60 -1.29
CA MET A 588 -7.16 -7.37 -2.70
C MET A 588 -8.00 -8.30 -3.56
N ILE A 589 -8.67 -7.75 -4.57
CA ILE A 589 -9.24 -8.52 -5.67
C ILE A 589 -8.35 -8.39 -6.90
N TYR A 590 -8.05 -9.52 -7.53
CA TYR A 590 -7.31 -9.63 -8.78
C TYR A 590 -8.28 -10.08 -9.87
N ALA A 591 -8.14 -9.50 -11.05
CA ALA A 591 -8.94 -9.82 -12.22
C ALA A 591 -8.01 -10.04 -13.42
N SER A 592 -8.11 -11.21 -14.07
CA SER A 592 -7.19 -11.61 -15.15
C SER A 592 -7.85 -12.46 -16.23
N ASN A 593 -7.54 -12.18 -17.49
CA ASN A 593 -7.80 -13.05 -18.64
C ASN A 593 -6.47 -13.48 -19.29
N SER A 594 -6.50 -14.06 -20.50
CA SER A 594 -5.31 -14.52 -21.23
C SER A 594 -4.40 -13.40 -21.76
N PHE A 595 -4.83 -12.13 -21.69
CA PHE A 595 -4.14 -10.98 -22.29
C PHE A 595 -3.71 -9.93 -21.24
N PHE A 596 -4.49 -9.77 -20.17
CA PHE A 596 -4.31 -8.71 -19.18
C PHE A 596 -4.65 -9.17 -17.76
N SER A 597 -3.96 -8.58 -16.78
CA SER A 597 -4.20 -8.79 -15.35
C SER A 597 -4.09 -7.47 -14.58
N THR A 598 -5.06 -7.19 -13.71
CA THR A 598 -5.08 -6.02 -12.83
C THR A 598 -5.56 -6.40 -11.42
N LYS A 599 -5.36 -5.50 -10.45
CA LYS A 599 -5.79 -5.69 -9.05
C LYS A 599 -6.31 -4.39 -8.44
N SER A 600 -7.25 -4.52 -7.51
CA SER A 600 -7.86 -3.42 -6.75
C SER A 600 -8.14 -3.86 -5.32
N SER A 601 -8.43 -2.95 -4.40
CA SER A 601 -8.85 -3.28 -3.03
C SER A 601 -10.37 -3.21 -2.88
N PHE A 602 -10.92 -3.95 -1.91
CA PHE A 602 -12.33 -3.87 -1.51
C PHE A 602 -12.48 -3.70 0.01
N THR A 603 -13.64 -3.23 0.45
CA THR A 603 -13.92 -3.00 1.88
C THR A 603 -14.52 -4.23 2.54
N LYS A 604 -13.74 -4.88 3.41
CA LYS A 604 -14.21 -5.91 4.36
C LYS A 604 -14.74 -5.20 5.62
N TYR A 605 -15.99 -5.39 5.99
CA TYR A 605 -16.58 -4.72 7.16
C TYR A 605 -16.03 -5.27 8.48
N THR A 606 -16.10 -4.45 9.54
CA THR A 606 -15.66 -4.78 10.89
C THR A 606 -16.45 -5.93 11.51
N PHE A 607 -15.78 -6.85 12.24
CA PHE A 607 -16.43 -7.88 13.05
C PHE A 607 -15.55 -8.36 14.21
N VAL A 608 -16.16 -9.01 15.21
CA VAL A 608 -15.48 -9.59 16.38
C VAL A 608 -15.88 -11.07 16.54
N THR A 609 -14.90 -11.96 16.75
CA THR A 609 -15.11 -13.41 16.94
C THR A 609 -14.88 -13.89 18.38
N ALA A 610 -14.12 -13.12 19.17
CA ALA A 610 -13.88 -13.40 20.59
C ALA A 610 -13.48 -12.12 21.36
N VAL A 611 -13.79 -12.09 22.65
CA VAL A 611 -13.32 -11.06 23.59
C VAL A 611 -12.72 -11.72 24.83
N GLU A 612 -11.50 -11.34 25.16
CA GLU A 612 -10.79 -11.74 26.38
C GLU A 612 -10.80 -10.61 27.42
N LEU A 613 -11.10 -10.94 28.68
CA LEU A 613 -11.00 -10.01 29.82
C LEU A 613 -9.61 -10.07 30.46
N GLN A 614 -9.10 -8.91 30.88
CA GLN A 614 -7.82 -8.80 31.58
C GLN A 614 -7.95 -7.88 32.81
N PRO A 615 -7.73 -8.40 34.04
CA PRO A 615 -7.72 -9.82 34.40
C PRO A 615 -9.08 -10.51 34.09
N ILE A 616 -9.08 -11.85 34.08
CA ILE A 616 -10.29 -12.68 33.84
C ILE A 616 -11.24 -12.65 35.06
N ILE A 617 -10.75 -12.22 36.23
CA ILE A 617 -11.54 -12.06 37.47
C ILE A 617 -11.99 -10.61 37.64
N TYR A 618 -13.03 -10.38 38.44
CA TYR A 618 -13.44 -9.04 38.81
C TYR A 618 -12.42 -8.36 39.75
N PRO A 619 -12.05 -7.08 39.52
CA PRO A 619 -12.44 -6.23 38.40
C PRO A 619 -11.56 -6.42 37.15
N PRO A 620 -12.13 -6.59 35.93
CA PRO A 620 -11.37 -6.45 34.70
C PRO A 620 -11.02 -4.98 34.44
N THR A 621 -9.81 -4.72 33.93
CA THR A 621 -9.29 -3.36 33.65
C THR A 621 -9.06 -3.12 32.16
N SER A 622 -8.86 -4.17 31.36
CA SER A 622 -8.73 -4.10 29.91
C SER A 622 -9.51 -5.21 29.20
N LEU A 623 -9.90 -4.92 27.95
CA LEU A 623 -10.49 -5.86 27.00
C LEU A 623 -9.51 -6.11 25.86
N LYS A 624 -9.48 -7.34 25.37
CA LYS A 624 -8.74 -7.73 24.16
C LYS A 624 -9.67 -8.42 23.17
N LEU A 625 -9.97 -7.73 22.08
CA LEU A 625 -10.92 -8.11 21.04
C LEU A 625 -10.17 -8.73 19.87
N HIS A 626 -10.70 -9.82 19.31
CA HIS A 626 -10.18 -10.48 18.11
C HIS A 626 -11.23 -10.48 17.00
N GLY A 627 -10.82 -10.27 15.75
CA GLY A 627 -11.74 -10.22 14.62
C GLY A 627 -11.11 -9.57 13.38
N PHE A 628 -11.80 -8.59 12.79
CA PHE A 628 -11.24 -7.70 11.77
C PHE A 628 -11.67 -6.24 12.03
N PHE A 629 -10.70 -5.32 12.03
CA PHE A 629 -10.89 -3.91 12.41
C PHE A 629 -10.40 -2.91 11.36
N GLY A 630 -9.81 -3.38 10.26
CA GLY A 630 -9.15 -2.54 9.25
C GLY A 630 -7.74 -2.08 9.66
N ASN A 631 -7.01 -1.49 8.71
CA ASN A 631 -5.57 -1.22 8.87
C ASN A 631 -5.25 0.21 9.37
N LEU A 632 -6.25 0.99 9.78
CA LEU A 632 -6.12 2.41 10.12
C LEU A 632 -6.96 2.74 11.36
N LYS A 633 -6.31 3.28 12.40
CA LYS A 633 -6.95 3.88 13.57
C LYS A 633 -7.07 5.39 13.37
N LEU A 634 -8.26 5.95 13.56
CA LEU A 634 -8.51 7.40 13.60
C LEU A 634 -8.75 7.91 15.04
N PRO A 635 -8.62 9.23 15.30
CA PRO A 635 -8.86 9.80 16.64
C PRO A 635 -10.31 9.67 17.15
N GLN A 636 -11.23 9.34 16.24
CA GLN A 636 -12.66 9.16 16.49
C GLN A 636 -13.05 7.68 16.71
N ASP A 637 -12.09 6.76 16.68
CA ASP A 637 -12.32 5.33 16.85
C ASP A 637 -12.34 4.97 18.34
N TYR A 638 -13.40 4.28 18.78
CA TYR A 638 -13.59 3.88 20.18
C TYR A 638 -14.26 2.52 20.33
N VAL A 639 -13.97 1.86 21.45
CA VAL A 639 -14.69 0.68 21.93
C VAL A 639 -15.44 1.08 23.20
N TYR A 640 -16.63 0.52 23.40
CA TYR A 640 -17.39 0.68 24.63
C TYR A 640 -18.08 -0.64 25.01
N ILE A 641 -18.39 -0.79 26.29
CA ILE A 641 -19.33 -1.80 26.78
C ILE A 641 -20.49 -1.10 27.49
N ARG A 642 -21.72 -1.54 27.22
CA ARG A 642 -22.96 -0.91 27.69
C ARG A 642 -23.72 -1.84 28.62
N SER A 643 -24.19 -1.29 29.73
CA SER A 643 -25.09 -1.95 30.68
C SER A 643 -26.14 -0.94 31.15
N ASN A 644 -27.42 -1.32 31.12
CA ASN A 644 -28.55 -0.47 31.55
C ASN A 644 -28.46 0.99 31.04
N GLN A 645 -28.29 1.14 29.71
CA GLN A 645 -28.15 2.44 29.01
C GLN A 645 -26.94 3.30 29.42
N THR A 646 -26.02 2.77 30.22
CA THR A 646 -24.75 3.44 30.62
C THR A 646 -23.59 2.86 29.83
N ASP A 647 -22.82 3.74 29.17
CA ASP A 647 -21.66 3.36 28.34
C ASP A 647 -20.34 3.51 29.10
N TYR A 648 -19.60 2.42 29.20
CA TYR A 648 -18.28 2.34 29.79
C TYR A 648 -17.26 2.33 28.65
N LEU A 649 -16.57 3.46 28.45
CA LEU A 649 -15.61 3.63 27.37
C LEU A 649 -14.34 2.79 27.61
N CYS A 650 -13.80 2.24 26.53
CA CYS A 650 -12.58 1.44 26.52
C CYS A 650 -11.56 2.11 25.59
N ASN A 651 -10.60 2.82 26.19
CA ASN A 651 -9.58 3.59 25.48
C ASN A 651 -8.61 2.63 24.75
N ILE A 652 -8.62 2.66 23.42
CA ILE A 652 -7.81 1.77 22.57
C ILE A 652 -6.32 2.03 22.80
N THR A 653 -5.63 1.10 23.45
CA THR A 653 -4.18 1.11 23.71
C THR A 653 -3.39 0.48 22.56
N ARG A 654 -3.91 -0.58 21.94
CA ARG A 654 -3.33 -1.26 20.78
C ARG A 654 -4.39 -1.41 19.68
N PHE A 655 -4.00 -1.20 18.43
CA PHE A 655 -4.88 -1.36 17.27
C PHE A 655 -4.09 -2.01 16.13
N GLU A 656 -4.53 -3.19 15.73
CA GLU A 656 -4.02 -3.98 14.61
C GLU A 656 -5.21 -4.52 13.81
N SER A 657 -4.98 -4.95 12.57
CA SER A 657 -6.06 -5.31 11.64
C SER A 657 -6.97 -6.45 12.14
N SER A 658 -6.50 -7.27 13.06
CA SER A 658 -7.26 -8.38 13.68
C SER A 658 -7.27 -8.38 15.22
N ILE A 659 -6.66 -7.37 15.88
CA ILE A 659 -6.62 -7.24 17.35
C ILE A 659 -6.84 -5.78 17.78
N ILE A 660 -7.78 -5.56 18.70
CA ILE A 660 -7.85 -4.32 19.50
C ILE A 660 -7.62 -4.66 20.97
N GLU A 661 -6.71 -3.95 21.63
CA GLU A 661 -6.60 -3.95 23.10
C GLU A 661 -7.00 -2.55 23.60
N CYS A 662 -7.79 -2.49 24.67
CA CYS A 662 -8.27 -1.23 25.23
C CYS A 662 -8.41 -1.30 26.75
N THR A 663 -8.23 -0.16 27.42
CA THR A 663 -8.37 -0.02 28.88
C THR A 663 -9.67 0.69 29.25
N LEU A 664 -10.42 0.14 30.20
CA LEU A 664 -11.70 0.69 30.64
C LEU A 664 -11.48 1.99 31.44
N THR A 665 -12.24 3.04 31.12
CA THR A 665 -12.09 4.36 31.77
C THR A 665 -12.73 4.44 33.16
N SER A 666 -13.64 3.52 33.45
CA SER A 666 -14.41 3.44 34.69
C SER A 666 -14.79 1.98 34.94
N GLN A 667 -15.01 1.63 36.22
CA GLN A 667 -15.34 0.25 36.59
C GLN A 667 -16.75 -0.14 36.09
N PRO A 668 -16.89 -1.13 35.19
CA PRO A 668 -18.20 -1.66 34.83
C PRO A 668 -18.79 -2.51 35.96
N PRO A 669 -20.13 -2.56 36.12
CA PRO A 669 -20.80 -3.50 37.02
C PRO A 669 -20.63 -4.95 36.55
N SER A 670 -20.96 -5.91 37.41
CA SER A 670 -21.01 -7.33 37.04
C SER A 670 -22.31 -7.67 36.29
N GLY A 671 -22.25 -8.58 35.32
CA GLY A 671 -23.38 -9.00 34.47
C GLY A 671 -23.05 -8.98 32.96
N GLN A 672 -24.04 -9.36 32.15
CA GLN A 672 -23.94 -9.36 30.67
C GLN A 672 -23.87 -7.91 30.11
N MET A 673 -23.12 -7.70 29.03
CA MET A 673 -22.94 -6.36 28.43
C MET A 673 -22.96 -6.36 26.90
N SER A 674 -23.53 -5.28 26.36
CA SER A 674 -23.49 -4.96 24.93
C SER A 674 -22.13 -4.36 24.56
N LEU A 675 -21.39 -5.05 23.70
CA LEU A 675 -20.14 -4.55 23.12
C LEU A 675 -20.46 -3.64 21.92
N GLY A 676 -19.86 -2.46 21.89
CA GLY A 676 -19.83 -1.61 20.70
C GLY A 676 -18.39 -1.32 20.26
N VAL A 677 -18.12 -1.54 18.97
CA VAL A 677 -16.85 -1.21 18.30
C VAL A 677 -17.17 -0.22 17.18
N VAL A 678 -16.66 1.00 17.29
CA VAL A 678 -16.83 2.07 16.31
C VAL A 678 -15.45 2.43 15.80
N VAL A 679 -15.13 2.02 14.57
CA VAL A 679 -13.83 2.23 13.92
C VAL A 679 -14.03 2.70 12.49
N TYR A 680 -13.03 3.35 11.89
CA TYR A 680 -13.09 3.84 10.51
C TYR A 680 -13.53 2.79 9.47
N ASN A 681 -13.21 1.52 9.70
CA ASN A 681 -13.56 0.38 8.84
C ASN A 681 -15.06 -0.02 8.90
N GLY A 682 -15.84 0.53 9.84
CA GLY A 682 -17.25 0.24 10.06
C GLY A 682 -17.56 -0.13 11.51
N ASN A 683 -18.85 -0.11 11.86
CA ASN A 683 -19.32 -0.38 13.21
C ASN A 683 -19.69 -1.85 13.41
N PHE A 684 -19.49 -2.36 14.63
CA PHE A 684 -19.94 -3.67 15.07
C PHE A 684 -20.56 -3.57 16.47
N THR A 685 -21.65 -4.31 16.70
CA THR A 685 -22.33 -4.41 18.00
C THR A 685 -22.72 -5.85 18.31
N SER A 686 -22.59 -6.28 19.56
CA SER A 686 -23.00 -7.61 20.01
C SER A 686 -23.31 -7.65 21.50
N ASP A 687 -24.49 -8.17 21.84
CA ASP A 687 -24.97 -8.28 23.22
C ASP A 687 -24.57 -9.60 23.90
N SER A 688 -23.97 -10.54 23.15
CA SER A 688 -23.63 -11.89 23.59
C SER A 688 -22.13 -12.17 23.73
N LEU A 689 -21.25 -11.20 23.46
CA LEU A 689 -19.78 -11.37 23.51
C LEU A 689 -19.13 -11.01 24.85
N VAL A 690 -19.77 -10.20 25.70
CA VAL A 690 -19.15 -9.68 26.95
C VAL A 690 -20.02 -9.97 28.17
N TYR A 691 -19.37 -10.42 29.23
CA TYR A 691 -19.94 -10.61 30.56
C TYR A 691 -18.88 -10.28 31.60
N ILE A 692 -19.18 -9.35 32.49
CA ILE A 692 -18.27 -8.95 33.56
C ILE A 692 -18.53 -9.84 34.77
N PRO A 693 -17.52 -10.59 35.27
CA PRO A 693 -17.71 -11.51 36.38
C PRO A 693 -18.13 -10.79 37.67
N TYR A 694 -18.75 -11.52 38.59
CA TYR A 694 -19.05 -11.02 39.94
C TYR A 694 -17.77 -10.95 40.79
N PRO A 695 -17.67 -9.99 41.74
CA PRO A 695 -16.63 -10.00 42.76
C PRO A 695 -16.63 -11.32 43.51
N LEU A 696 -15.44 -11.93 43.65
CA LEU A 696 -15.26 -13.14 44.44
C LEU A 696 -15.67 -12.84 45.90
N PRO A 697 -16.57 -13.64 46.50
CA PRO A 697 -17.02 -13.38 47.87
C PRO A 697 -15.86 -13.58 48.86
N PRO A 698 -15.85 -12.88 50.02
CA PRO A 698 -14.84 -13.11 51.04
C PRO A 698 -14.83 -14.56 51.52
N ASN A 699 -13.66 -15.06 51.93
CA ASN A 699 -13.56 -16.41 52.53
C ASN A 699 -14.52 -16.59 53.71
N ASP A 700 -14.73 -15.55 54.54
CA ASP A 700 -15.68 -15.59 55.64
C ASP A 700 -17.14 -15.81 55.17
N ASN A 701 -17.51 -15.32 53.99
CA ASN A 701 -18.82 -15.58 53.40
C ASN A 701 -18.97 -17.05 52.99
N CYS A 702 -17.93 -17.61 52.37
CA CYS A 702 -17.86 -19.05 52.08
C CYS A 702 -17.95 -19.89 53.35
N VAL A 703 -17.15 -19.58 54.38
CA VAL A 703 -17.13 -20.30 55.66
C VAL A 703 -18.50 -20.31 56.32
N ASN A 704 -19.18 -19.16 56.37
CA ASN A 704 -20.52 -19.04 56.95
C ASN A 704 -21.62 -19.68 56.09
N ARG A 705 -21.53 -19.66 54.76
CA ARG A 705 -22.54 -20.26 53.85
C ARG A 705 -22.45 -21.79 53.80
N THR A 706 -21.23 -22.32 53.83
CA THR A 706 -20.94 -23.74 53.54
C THR A 706 -20.60 -24.56 54.78
N ASN A 707 -20.70 -23.98 55.97
CA ASN A 707 -20.22 -24.55 57.23
C ASN A 707 -18.74 -25.01 57.12
N ASN A 708 -17.88 -24.10 56.65
CA ASN A 708 -16.49 -24.37 56.25
C ASN A 708 -16.37 -25.62 55.35
N CYS A 709 -17.00 -25.57 54.18
CA CYS A 709 -17.00 -26.63 53.17
C CYS A 709 -17.40 -28.00 53.75
N ASN A 710 -18.46 -28.01 54.57
CA ASN A 710 -18.99 -29.16 55.27
C ASN A 710 -17.93 -30.01 56.03
N GLY A 711 -16.80 -29.42 56.41
CA GLY A 711 -15.67 -30.11 57.05
C GLY A 711 -14.81 -30.99 56.13
N HIS A 712 -15.00 -30.92 54.81
CA HIS A 712 -14.36 -31.79 53.81
C HIS A 712 -13.69 -31.00 52.68
N GLY A 713 -13.11 -29.86 53.04
CA GLY A 713 -12.41 -28.95 52.14
C GLY A 713 -12.00 -27.65 52.82
N GLN A 714 -11.56 -26.68 52.03
CA GLN A 714 -11.16 -25.35 52.50
C GLN A 714 -11.77 -24.25 51.62
N CYS A 715 -12.24 -23.17 52.24
CA CYS A 715 -12.68 -21.97 51.54
C CYS A 715 -11.46 -21.22 50.99
N ILE A 716 -11.30 -21.20 49.67
CA ILE A 716 -10.24 -20.48 48.96
C ILE A 716 -10.91 -19.54 47.95
N ASN A 717 -10.60 -18.25 48.02
CA ASN A 717 -11.18 -17.19 47.18
C ASN A 717 -12.73 -17.19 47.15
N GLY A 718 -13.36 -17.47 48.29
CA GLY A 718 -14.83 -17.50 48.41
C GLY A 718 -15.51 -18.75 47.86
N GLN A 719 -14.76 -19.77 47.44
CA GLN A 719 -15.27 -21.03 46.92
C GLN A 719 -14.69 -22.21 47.70
N CYS A 720 -15.41 -23.33 47.74
CA CYS A 720 -14.96 -24.53 48.42
C CYS A 720 -14.06 -25.39 47.52
N VAL A 721 -12.81 -25.58 47.95
CA VAL A 721 -11.87 -26.53 47.37
C VAL A 721 -11.93 -27.81 48.22
N CYS A 722 -12.45 -28.88 47.63
CA CYS A 722 -12.79 -30.11 48.33
C CYS A 722 -11.65 -31.11 48.42
N ASP A 723 -11.66 -31.91 49.49
CA ASP A 723 -10.84 -33.11 49.61
C ASP A 723 -11.25 -34.15 48.55
N GLN A 724 -10.33 -35.03 48.15
CA GLN A 724 -10.57 -36.00 47.08
C GLN A 724 -11.79 -36.88 47.35
N GLY A 725 -12.76 -36.86 46.43
CA GLY A 725 -14.01 -37.62 46.52
C GLY A 725 -15.21 -36.80 47.00
N TYR A 726 -15.03 -35.55 47.44
CA TYR A 726 -16.11 -34.66 47.89
C TYR A 726 -16.46 -33.55 46.89
N TYR A 727 -17.75 -33.22 46.78
CA TYR A 727 -18.31 -32.29 45.78
C TYR A 727 -19.54 -31.53 46.32
N ASP A 728 -20.04 -30.53 45.57
CA ASP A 728 -21.19 -29.64 45.89
C ASP A 728 -21.00 -28.91 47.25
N ASP A 729 -20.15 -27.86 47.25
CA ASP A 729 -19.57 -27.22 48.45
C ASP A 729 -19.02 -28.26 49.47
N CYS A 730 -18.50 -29.37 48.93
CA CYS A 730 -17.91 -30.54 49.61
C CYS A 730 -18.88 -31.34 50.50
N LYS A 731 -20.18 -31.18 50.30
CA LYS A 731 -21.24 -31.87 51.06
C LYS A 731 -21.36 -33.36 50.72
N PHE A 732 -20.99 -33.77 49.51
CA PHE A 732 -21.39 -35.07 48.94
C PHE A 732 -20.23 -35.90 48.39
N GLN A 733 -20.26 -37.21 48.66
CA GLN A 733 -19.36 -38.20 48.06
C GLN A 733 -19.97 -38.88 46.82
N THR A 734 -19.13 -39.28 45.87
CA THR A 734 -19.47 -40.03 44.65
C THR A 734 -19.58 -41.55 44.87
N ASP A 735 -20.55 -42.20 44.21
CA ASP A 735 -20.53 -43.66 43.99
C ASP A 735 -19.56 -44.01 42.84
N PRO A 736 -18.50 -44.83 43.07
CA PRO A 736 -17.57 -45.22 42.03
C PRO A 736 -18.07 -46.35 41.11
N ASN A 737 -19.22 -47.00 41.42
CA ASN A 737 -19.71 -48.18 40.69
C ASN A 737 -20.73 -47.83 39.59
N ILE A 738 -20.44 -46.80 38.79
CA ILE A 738 -21.35 -46.34 37.73
C ILE A 738 -21.19 -47.22 36.48
N ILE A 739 -22.23 -47.99 36.16
CA ILE A 739 -22.42 -48.56 34.82
C ILE A 739 -23.37 -47.64 34.07
N VAL A 740 -22.86 -46.98 33.03
CA VAL A 740 -23.66 -46.13 32.13
C VAL A 740 -24.03 -46.92 30.89
N GLU A 741 -25.33 -46.98 30.59
CA GLU A 741 -25.82 -47.48 29.31
C GLU A 741 -25.77 -46.35 28.28
N THR A 742 -25.18 -46.62 27.11
CA THR A 742 -24.89 -45.60 26.10
C THR A 742 -25.62 -45.89 24.80
N ASN A 743 -26.23 -44.86 24.21
CA ASN A 743 -27.04 -45.01 23.02
C ASN A 743 -26.22 -44.78 21.76
N ARG A 744 -26.10 -45.80 20.90
CA ARG A 744 -25.35 -45.72 19.64
C ARG A 744 -26.03 -44.90 18.54
N SER A 745 -27.32 -44.56 18.65
CA SER A 745 -28.06 -43.85 17.60
C SER A 745 -28.22 -42.34 17.84
N SER A 746 -28.08 -41.87 19.08
CA SER A 746 -28.11 -40.44 19.42
C SER A 746 -27.26 -40.14 20.67
N PRO A 747 -26.65 -38.93 20.76
CA PRO A 747 -25.85 -38.51 21.92
C PRO A 747 -26.69 -38.47 23.20
N SER A 748 -26.76 -39.60 23.91
CA SER A 748 -27.61 -39.80 25.09
C SER A 748 -27.18 -41.03 25.89
N PHE A 749 -27.55 -41.07 27.17
CA PHE A 749 -27.23 -42.17 28.08
C PHE A 749 -28.35 -42.45 29.10
N SER A 750 -28.31 -43.63 29.72
CA SER A 750 -29.21 -44.07 30.80
C SER A 750 -28.43 -44.66 31.98
N PHE A 751 -29.04 -44.64 33.15
CA PHE A 751 -28.48 -45.19 34.39
C PHE A 751 -29.57 -45.89 35.19
N LYS A 752 -29.49 -47.24 35.25
CA LYS A 752 -30.55 -48.09 35.83
C LYS A 752 -31.91 -47.79 35.16
N ASP A 753 -33.01 -47.92 35.90
CA ASP A 753 -34.38 -47.63 35.43
C ASP A 753 -34.67 -46.13 35.18
N TYR A 754 -33.64 -45.29 34.98
CA TYR A 754 -33.77 -43.86 34.74
C TYR A 754 -32.97 -43.39 33.50
N SER A 755 -33.69 -42.78 32.57
CA SER A 755 -33.14 -42.18 31.34
C SER A 755 -32.83 -40.68 31.55
N PHE A 756 -31.61 -40.36 31.97
CA PHE A 756 -31.08 -38.99 31.90
C PHE A 756 -30.65 -38.67 30.46
N SER A 757 -31.64 -38.51 29.57
CA SER A 757 -31.38 -38.25 28.15
C SER A 757 -30.95 -36.80 27.92
N PHE A 758 -29.65 -36.49 28.08
CA PHE A 758 -29.09 -35.19 27.69
C PHE A 758 -28.81 -35.16 26.18
N ASN A 759 -29.85 -34.90 25.39
CA ASN A 759 -29.81 -35.01 23.93
C ASN A 759 -29.78 -33.64 23.24
N ILE A 760 -28.95 -33.50 22.19
CA ILE A 760 -28.97 -32.33 21.30
C ILE A 760 -30.23 -32.40 20.43
N LEU A 761 -30.99 -31.30 20.34
CA LEU A 761 -32.14 -31.18 19.43
C LEU A 761 -31.69 -30.56 18.11
N SER A 762 -31.17 -29.34 18.18
CA SER A 762 -30.76 -28.58 17.01
C SER A 762 -29.62 -27.61 17.34
N ILE A 763 -28.95 -27.13 16.29
CA ILE A 763 -28.07 -25.97 16.33
C ILE A 763 -28.80 -24.85 15.58
N GLN A 764 -29.07 -23.76 16.27
CA GLN A 764 -29.77 -22.59 15.74
C GLN A 764 -28.77 -21.47 15.48
N GLU A 765 -29.03 -20.68 14.44
CA GLU A 765 -28.36 -19.41 14.17
C GLU A 765 -29.35 -18.27 14.44
N LEU A 766 -28.88 -17.28 15.19
CA LEU A 766 -29.64 -16.17 15.75
C LEU A 766 -29.09 -14.85 15.22
N ASP A 767 -29.97 -13.88 14.98
CA ASP A 767 -29.58 -12.49 14.73
C ASP A 767 -29.33 -11.70 16.04
N LEU A 768 -29.41 -10.37 15.98
CA LEU A 768 -29.22 -9.48 17.12
C LEU A 768 -30.44 -9.41 18.05
N ASP A 769 -31.63 -9.78 17.57
CA ASP A 769 -32.90 -9.74 18.30
C ASP A 769 -33.29 -11.14 18.85
N ASP A 770 -32.31 -12.06 18.95
CA ASP A 770 -32.46 -13.47 19.35
C ASP A 770 -33.43 -14.30 18.46
N VAL A 771 -33.71 -13.83 17.23
CA VAL A 771 -34.61 -14.51 16.27
C VAL A 771 -33.85 -15.60 15.51
N VAL A 772 -34.44 -16.80 15.43
CA VAL A 772 -33.86 -17.94 14.69
C VAL A 772 -33.97 -17.69 13.18
N ILE A 773 -32.83 -17.44 12.54
CA ILE A 773 -32.74 -17.25 11.08
C ILE A 773 -32.43 -18.54 10.32
N ARG A 774 -31.73 -19.50 10.97
CA ARG A 774 -31.51 -20.87 10.45
C ARG A 774 -31.44 -21.89 11.57
N GLU A 775 -31.72 -23.15 11.25
CA GLU A 775 -31.70 -24.26 12.20
C GLU A 775 -31.23 -25.56 11.51
N LEU A 776 -30.31 -26.28 12.16
CA LEU A 776 -29.87 -27.62 11.77
C LEU A 776 -30.33 -28.63 12.82
N ASN A 777 -31.31 -29.47 12.46
CA ASN A 777 -31.83 -30.53 13.32
C ASN A 777 -30.85 -31.71 13.41
N THR A 778 -30.61 -32.22 14.61
CA THR A 778 -29.53 -33.17 14.91
C THR A 778 -30.01 -34.63 15.03
N ASN A 779 -30.86 -35.05 14.08
CA ASN A 779 -31.65 -36.28 14.18
C ASN A 779 -30.90 -37.59 13.81
N SER A 780 -29.67 -37.52 13.33
CA SER A 780 -28.91 -38.69 12.85
C SER A 780 -27.42 -38.52 13.11
N TRP A 781 -26.79 -39.54 13.72
CA TRP A 781 -25.38 -39.54 14.11
C TRP A 781 -24.73 -40.89 13.77
N ASN A 782 -23.44 -40.87 13.44
CA ASN A 782 -22.58 -42.05 13.47
C ASN A 782 -21.76 -42.02 14.77
N SER A 783 -21.75 -43.11 15.54
CA SER A 783 -21.00 -43.23 16.79
C SER A 783 -19.76 -44.13 16.66
N SER A 784 -18.66 -43.77 17.33
CA SER A 784 -17.52 -44.67 17.58
C SER A 784 -17.10 -44.65 19.05
N GLU A 785 -16.71 -45.80 19.57
CA GLU A 785 -16.34 -46.01 20.99
C GLU A 785 -14.82 -46.20 21.14
N SER A 786 -14.26 -45.72 22.24
CA SER A 786 -12.85 -45.92 22.59
C SER A 786 -12.66 -45.99 24.11
N VAL A 787 -11.79 -46.89 24.58
CA VAL A 787 -11.58 -47.15 26.01
C VAL A 787 -10.12 -46.88 26.37
N TYR A 788 -9.89 -45.98 27.31
CA TYR A 788 -8.58 -45.65 27.87
C TYR A 788 -8.51 -46.07 29.35
N SER A 789 -7.30 -46.03 29.94
CA SER A 789 -7.08 -46.41 31.34
C SER A 789 -7.75 -45.48 32.36
N THR A 790 -8.02 -44.23 31.98
CA THR A 790 -8.59 -43.20 32.85
C THR A 790 -10.05 -42.86 32.54
N TYR A 791 -10.53 -43.13 31.33
CA TYR A 791 -11.89 -42.86 30.88
C TYR A 791 -12.27 -43.72 29.66
N SER A 792 -13.56 -43.93 29.41
CA SER A 792 -14.06 -44.31 28.08
C SER A 792 -14.63 -43.08 27.37
N SER A 793 -14.62 -43.08 26.04
CA SER A 793 -15.08 -41.97 25.21
C SER A 793 -15.93 -42.50 24.06
N ILE A 794 -17.02 -41.80 23.76
CA ILE A 794 -17.87 -42.05 22.59
C ILE A 794 -17.91 -40.77 21.76
N VAL A 795 -17.53 -40.89 20.48
CA VAL A 795 -17.52 -39.80 19.51
C VAL A 795 -18.73 -39.95 18.59
N TYR A 796 -19.58 -38.94 18.56
CA TYR A 796 -20.75 -38.85 17.68
C TYR A 796 -20.46 -37.83 16.59
N VAL A 797 -20.47 -38.26 15.31
CA VAL A 797 -20.35 -37.37 14.14
C VAL A 797 -21.72 -37.22 13.51
N LEU A 798 -22.17 -35.98 13.31
CA LEU A 798 -23.50 -35.68 12.80
C LEU A 798 -23.62 -36.06 11.31
N THR A 799 -24.70 -36.77 10.95
CA THR A 799 -24.98 -37.16 9.55
C THR A 799 -26.33 -36.65 9.04
N SER A 800 -27.10 -35.91 9.85
CA SER A 800 -28.41 -35.38 9.46
C SER A 800 -28.34 -34.46 8.23
N HIS A 801 -27.30 -33.62 8.12
CA HIS A 801 -27.06 -32.74 6.97
C HIS A 801 -26.74 -33.50 5.67
N GLN A 802 -26.33 -34.77 5.75
CA GLN A 802 -25.93 -35.59 4.58
C GLN A 802 -27.10 -36.35 3.97
N ASN A 803 -28.17 -36.58 4.75
CA ASN A 803 -29.31 -37.40 4.37
C ASN A 803 -30.58 -36.59 4.01
N GLN A 804 -30.54 -35.25 4.04
CA GLN A 804 -31.68 -34.43 3.64
C GLN A 804 -31.80 -34.36 2.11
N SER A 805 -32.89 -34.90 1.57
CA SER A 805 -33.18 -34.95 0.14
C SER A 805 -33.55 -33.58 -0.44
N VAL A 806 -32.53 -32.82 -0.88
CA VAL A 806 -32.63 -31.63 -1.76
C VAL A 806 -33.79 -30.69 -1.44
N THR A 807 -33.83 -30.21 -0.20
CA THR A 807 -34.52 -28.97 0.17
C THR A 807 -33.50 -27.83 0.20
N VAL A 808 -33.94 -26.59 -0.04
CA VAL A 808 -33.06 -25.43 -0.29
C VAL A 808 -32.04 -25.19 0.83
N ASN A 809 -32.38 -25.50 2.08
CA ASN A 809 -31.52 -25.27 3.24
C ASN A 809 -30.47 -26.38 3.47
N ALA A 810 -30.58 -27.54 2.79
CA ALA A 810 -29.70 -28.69 3.04
C ALA A 810 -28.30 -28.51 2.41
N THR A 811 -28.20 -27.76 1.31
CA THR A 811 -26.93 -27.49 0.63
C THR A 811 -25.98 -26.59 1.43
N ASP A 812 -26.52 -25.71 2.28
CA ASP A 812 -25.74 -24.72 3.03
C ASP A 812 -24.79 -25.37 4.03
N PHE A 813 -25.20 -26.49 4.64
CA PHE A 813 -24.47 -27.16 5.72
C PHE A 813 -23.52 -28.27 5.23
N LEU A 814 -23.33 -28.45 3.92
CA LEU A 814 -22.53 -29.56 3.36
C LEU A 814 -21.06 -29.60 3.84
N ASN A 815 -20.49 -28.44 4.19
CA ASN A 815 -19.12 -28.33 4.71
C ASN A 815 -19.05 -28.29 6.25
N THR A 816 -20.20 -28.24 6.94
CA THR A 816 -20.30 -28.08 8.39
C THR A 816 -20.13 -29.42 9.09
N ASN A 817 -19.02 -29.58 9.83
CA ASN A 817 -18.82 -30.76 10.66
C ASN A 817 -19.17 -30.47 12.12
N VAL A 818 -20.09 -31.26 12.67
CA VAL A 818 -20.50 -31.26 14.07
C VAL A 818 -20.11 -32.59 14.68
N THR A 819 -19.18 -32.56 15.64
CA THR A 819 -18.70 -33.73 16.38
C THR A 819 -18.94 -33.53 17.87
N THR A 820 -19.51 -34.52 18.55
CA THR A 820 -19.77 -34.48 20.00
C THR A 820 -19.03 -35.62 20.71
N TYR A 821 -18.36 -35.31 21.80
CA TYR A 821 -17.60 -36.25 22.63
C TYR A 821 -18.33 -36.46 23.95
N PHE A 822 -18.58 -37.72 24.32
CA PHE A 822 -19.07 -38.12 25.65
C PHE A 822 -17.99 -38.94 26.34
N GLU A 823 -17.35 -38.40 27.39
CA GLU A 823 -16.30 -39.09 28.13
C GLU A 823 -16.75 -39.46 29.54
N PHE A 824 -16.63 -40.74 29.89
CA PHE A 824 -16.99 -41.31 31.19
C PHE A 824 -15.71 -41.57 31.99
N SER A 825 -15.49 -40.83 33.07
CA SER A 825 -14.22 -40.86 33.82
C SER A 825 -14.21 -42.04 34.79
N ASN A 826 -13.36 -43.04 34.53
CA ASN A 826 -13.24 -44.28 35.33
C ASN A 826 -12.43 -44.07 36.63
N GLN A 827 -11.77 -42.92 36.75
CA GLN A 827 -11.04 -42.44 37.91
C GLN A 827 -10.96 -40.91 37.83
N SER A 828 -10.76 -40.24 38.96
CA SER A 828 -10.68 -38.77 39.00
C SER A 828 -9.50 -38.24 38.17
N ARG A 829 -9.73 -37.22 37.35
CA ARG A 829 -8.73 -36.67 36.41
C ARG A 829 -8.85 -35.16 36.22
N SER A 830 -7.74 -34.50 36.00
CA SER A 830 -7.69 -33.10 35.53
C SER A 830 -7.87 -33.05 34.01
N VAL A 831 -8.71 -32.15 33.50
CA VAL A 831 -8.86 -31.86 32.07
C VAL A 831 -8.76 -30.36 31.82
N SER A 832 -8.00 -29.94 30.81
CA SER A 832 -7.79 -28.52 30.51
C SER A 832 -8.77 -28.04 29.43
N PHE A 833 -9.52 -26.96 29.70
CA PHE A 833 -10.42 -26.32 28.74
C PHE A 833 -10.35 -24.79 28.88
N GLY A 834 -10.31 -24.06 27.75
CA GLY A 834 -10.25 -22.59 27.73
C GLY A 834 -9.11 -21.95 28.56
N GLY A 835 -8.03 -22.69 28.81
CA GLY A 835 -6.91 -22.26 29.66
C GLY A 835 -7.14 -22.44 31.17
N GLN A 836 -8.10 -23.26 31.59
CA GLN A 836 -8.33 -23.65 32.99
C GLN A 836 -8.38 -25.17 33.14
N ASP A 837 -7.80 -25.67 34.24
CA ASP A 837 -7.82 -27.09 34.59
C ASP A 837 -9.03 -27.42 35.47
N ILE A 838 -9.94 -28.22 34.91
CA ILE A 838 -11.18 -28.69 35.53
C ILE A 838 -10.93 -30.07 36.16
N GLN A 839 -11.27 -30.25 37.44
CA GLN A 839 -11.14 -31.55 38.11
C GLN A 839 -12.43 -32.36 37.96
N LEU A 840 -12.37 -33.46 37.22
CA LEU A 840 -13.45 -34.42 37.07
C LEU A 840 -13.32 -35.55 38.10
N ALA A 841 -14.46 -36.03 38.61
CA ALA A 841 -14.53 -37.15 39.54
C ALA A 841 -14.41 -38.51 38.83
N SER A 842 -14.10 -39.55 39.60
CA SER A 842 -14.51 -40.91 39.23
C SER A 842 -16.04 -40.95 39.11
N GLY A 843 -16.56 -41.41 37.98
CA GLY A 843 -17.97 -41.35 37.63
C GLY A 843 -18.43 -40.06 36.93
N SER A 844 -17.62 -38.99 36.87
CA SER A 844 -17.99 -37.78 36.13
C SER A 844 -18.09 -38.05 34.62
N ILE A 845 -19.14 -37.50 34.03
CA ILE A 845 -19.37 -37.45 32.58
C ILE A 845 -18.90 -36.08 32.08
N LYS A 846 -18.24 -36.06 30.92
CA LYS A 846 -17.87 -34.84 30.20
C LYS A 846 -18.54 -34.87 28.84
N ILE A 847 -19.19 -33.77 28.45
CA ILE A 847 -19.76 -33.62 27.12
C ILE A 847 -19.09 -32.42 26.46
N SER A 848 -18.54 -32.60 25.26
CA SER A 848 -18.00 -31.48 24.47
C SER A 848 -18.54 -31.52 23.04
N VAL A 849 -19.01 -30.38 22.54
CA VAL A 849 -19.54 -30.21 21.18
C VAL A 849 -18.57 -29.35 20.39
N ASN A 850 -18.04 -29.89 19.30
CA ASN A 850 -17.16 -29.20 18.36
C ASN A 850 -17.93 -28.93 17.05
N ILE A 851 -18.17 -27.66 16.74
CA ILE A 851 -18.84 -27.19 15.52
C ILE A 851 -17.79 -26.48 14.66
N THR A 852 -17.63 -26.91 13.41
CA THR A 852 -16.66 -26.33 12.46
C THR A 852 -17.33 -26.00 11.14
N ASN A 853 -16.89 -24.92 10.49
CA ASN A 853 -17.39 -24.44 9.20
C ASN A 853 -18.91 -24.19 9.18
N TRP A 854 -19.46 -23.50 10.18
CA TRP A 854 -20.85 -23.04 10.11
C TRP A 854 -21.00 -21.91 9.06
N PRO A 855 -22.01 -21.92 8.17
CA PRO A 855 -22.05 -21.10 6.96
C PRO A 855 -22.68 -19.71 7.18
N PHE A 856 -22.39 -19.05 8.31
CA PHE A 856 -23.10 -17.86 8.86
C PHE A 856 -23.63 -16.84 7.83
N VAL A 857 -24.86 -16.34 8.01
CA VAL A 857 -25.53 -15.39 7.11
C VAL A 857 -24.86 -14.01 7.13
N SER A 858 -24.43 -13.57 8.32
CA SER A 858 -23.91 -12.22 8.55
C SER A 858 -22.92 -12.18 9.71
N VAL A 859 -22.04 -11.19 9.75
CA VAL A 859 -21.15 -10.93 10.91
C VAL A 859 -21.89 -10.50 12.18
N LEU A 860 -23.19 -10.21 12.11
CA LEU A 860 -24.02 -9.83 13.27
C LEU A 860 -24.82 -11.00 13.85
N THR A 861 -24.45 -12.24 13.52
CA THR A 861 -25.19 -13.46 13.91
C THR A 861 -24.38 -14.34 14.85
N HIS A 862 -25.06 -15.12 15.68
CA HIS A 862 -24.44 -16.03 16.64
C HIS A 862 -25.16 -17.38 16.69
N LEU A 863 -24.55 -18.41 17.28
CA LEU A 863 -25.16 -19.74 17.38
C LEU A 863 -25.78 -19.98 18.75
N ARG A 864 -26.77 -20.87 18.81
CA ARG A 864 -27.32 -21.46 20.03
C ARG A 864 -27.48 -22.96 19.84
N VAL A 865 -26.74 -23.75 20.61
CA VAL A 865 -26.92 -25.21 20.65
C VAL A 865 -28.08 -25.49 21.60
N VAL A 866 -29.12 -26.16 21.11
CA VAL A 866 -30.32 -26.49 21.88
C VAL A 866 -30.22 -27.93 22.37
N PHE A 867 -30.16 -28.08 23.67
CA PHE A 867 -30.18 -29.36 24.37
C PHE A 867 -31.55 -29.62 24.99
N SER A 868 -31.84 -30.89 25.25
CA SER A 868 -33.03 -31.36 25.95
C SER A 868 -32.61 -32.28 27.09
N THR A 869 -33.33 -32.21 28.22
CA THR A 869 -33.15 -33.12 29.36
C THR A 869 -34.49 -33.35 30.08
N ILE A 870 -34.60 -34.46 30.81
CA ILE A 870 -35.78 -34.82 31.59
C ILE A 870 -35.55 -34.43 33.05
N ILE A 871 -36.41 -33.58 33.58
CA ILE A 871 -36.47 -33.20 35.00
C ILE A 871 -37.76 -33.72 35.63
N ASN A 872 -37.82 -33.82 36.95
CA ASN A 872 -39.07 -34.17 37.63
C ASN A 872 -39.95 -32.93 37.84
N THR A 873 -41.26 -33.11 37.75
CA THR A 873 -42.28 -32.05 37.64
C THR A 873 -42.54 -31.31 38.96
N ASP A 874 -42.38 -31.99 40.09
CA ASP A 874 -42.51 -31.42 41.43
C ASP A 874 -41.14 -31.21 42.08
N GLN A 875 -40.99 -30.14 42.87
CA GLN A 875 -39.75 -29.82 43.58
C GLN A 875 -39.38 -30.96 44.54
N GLN A 876 -38.25 -31.62 44.29
CA GLN A 876 -37.87 -32.81 45.04
C GLN A 876 -37.41 -32.42 46.45
N ASN A 877 -38.15 -32.90 47.44
CA ASN A 877 -37.74 -32.86 48.84
C ASN A 877 -36.87 -34.06 49.16
N ILE A 878 -35.58 -33.85 49.45
CA ILE A 878 -34.79 -34.89 50.12
C ILE A 878 -35.27 -34.97 51.57
N ILE A 879 -35.85 -36.12 51.93
CA ILE A 879 -36.26 -36.43 53.29
C ILE A 879 -34.98 -36.72 54.11
N GLY A 880 -34.71 -35.87 55.10
CA GLY A 880 -33.56 -36.03 56.00
C GLY A 880 -33.72 -37.19 56.99
N CYS A 881 -32.66 -37.48 57.75
CA CYS A 881 -32.65 -38.46 58.85
C CYS A 881 -33.54 -38.06 60.07
N ASP A 882 -34.41 -37.07 59.91
CA ASP A 882 -35.29 -36.45 60.90
C ASP A 882 -36.70 -36.14 60.36
N ASP A 883 -37.07 -36.75 59.21
CA ASP A 883 -38.28 -36.50 58.44
C ASP A 883 -38.41 -35.07 57.86
N SER A 884 -37.34 -34.25 57.88
CA SER A 884 -37.35 -32.91 57.28
C SER A 884 -37.34 -32.96 55.74
N ALA A 885 -38.22 -32.19 55.11
CA ALA A 885 -38.36 -32.11 53.66
C ALA A 885 -37.49 -30.98 53.08
N ASN A 886 -36.34 -31.32 52.48
CA ASN A 886 -35.38 -30.36 51.96
C ASN A 886 -35.54 -30.19 50.44
N SER A 887 -36.23 -29.15 49.99
CA SER A 887 -36.50 -28.90 48.57
C SER A 887 -35.24 -28.52 47.78
N ILE A 888 -35.06 -29.15 46.61
CA ILE A 888 -33.99 -28.83 45.66
C ILE A 888 -34.61 -28.20 44.42
N ASN A 889 -34.11 -27.02 44.05
CA ASN A 889 -34.46 -26.35 42.81
C ASN A 889 -33.67 -26.98 41.63
N PRO A 890 -34.31 -27.42 40.53
CA PRO A 890 -33.59 -28.07 39.43
C PRO A 890 -32.62 -27.16 38.66
N PHE A 891 -32.82 -25.84 38.74
CA PHE A 891 -32.01 -24.84 38.05
C PHE A 891 -31.45 -23.82 39.04
N GLU A 892 -30.14 -23.61 39.05
CA GLU A 892 -29.48 -22.71 39.99
C GLU A 892 -28.42 -21.83 39.31
N ASN A 893 -28.42 -20.55 39.68
CA ASN A 893 -27.47 -19.52 39.27
C ASN A 893 -26.87 -18.93 40.56
N PHE A 894 -25.55 -18.71 40.65
CA PHE A 894 -25.02 -17.96 41.79
C PHE A 894 -25.51 -16.50 41.77
N ALA A 895 -25.95 -16.02 42.94
CA ALA A 895 -25.97 -14.61 43.34
C ALA A 895 -26.24 -13.58 42.23
N ASN A 896 -27.46 -13.60 41.69
CA ASN A 896 -28.01 -12.64 40.72
C ASN A 896 -27.46 -12.71 39.27
N GLY A 897 -26.76 -13.78 38.88
CA GLY A 897 -26.28 -13.95 37.50
C GLY A 897 -27.37 -14.41 36.50
N ASP A 898 -27.31 -13.90 35.27
CA ASP A 898 -28.29 -14.17 34.17
C ASP A 898 -28.10 -15.51 33.44
N SER A 899 -26.96 -16.19 33.63
CA SER A 899 -26.68 -17.51 33.02
C SER A 899 -26.95 -18.63 34.03
N LEU A 900 -27.60 -19.70 33.56
CA LEU A 900 -27.70 -20.96 34.29
C LEU A 900 -26.29 -21.50 34.56
N GLN A 901 -26.04 -21.96 35.79
CA GLN A 901 -24.75 -22.53 36.20
C GLN A 901 -24.85 -23.98 36.65
N TYR A 902 -25.95 -24.39 37.29
CA TYR A 902 -26.15 -25.76 37.75
C TYR A 902 -27.51 -26.33 37.38
N LEU A 903 -27.48 -27.57 36.90
CA LEU A 903 -28.64 -28.45 36.72
C LEU A 903 -28.60 -29.51 37.83
N ARG A 904 -29.67 -29.59 38.62
CA ARG A 904 -29.85 -30.58 39.70
C ARG A 904 -31.06 -31.45 39.37
N VAL A 905 -30.89 -32.76 39.20
CA VAL A 905 -32.02 -33.68 38.93
C VAL A 905 -31.95 -34.86 39.87
N VAL A 906 -32.91 -34.95 40.79
CA VAL A 906 -32.97 -36.01 41.81
C VAL A 906 -34.02 -37.04 41.43
N LYS A 907 -33.75 -38.33 41.62
CA LYS A 907 -34.75 -39.42 41.56
C LYS A 907 -34.36 -40.53 42.54
N ASN A 908 -35.30 -41.01 43.35
CA ASN A 908 -35.07 -41.99 44.42
C ASN A 908 -33.91 -41.57 45.37
N THR A 909 -32.90 -42.43 45.55
CA THR A 909 -31.73 -42.19 46.41
C THR A 909 -30.52 -41.68 45.62
N THR A 910 -30.75 -40.84 44.60
CA THR A 910 -29.72 -40.45 43.64
C THR A 910 -29.99 -39.05 43.10
N GLN A 911 -29.04 -38.14 43.32
CA GLN A 911 -28.98 -36.83 42.67
C GLN A 911 -28.04 -36.93 41.46
N PHE A 912 -28.45 -36.34 40.35
CA PHE A 912 -27.58 -35.92 39.26
C PHE A 912 -27.24 -34.44 39.47
N PHE A 913 -25.97 -34.12 39.34
CA PHE A 913 -25.44 -32.77 39.30
C PHE A 913 -24.92 -32.51 37.88
N GLY A 914 -24.85 -31.26 37.46
CA GLY A 914 -24.31 -30.88 36.18
C GLY A 914 -24.02 -29.39 36.17
N ARG A 915 -22.86 -28.99 35.67
CA ARG A 915 -22.36 -27.62 35.71
C ARG A 915 -22.18 -27.09 34.31
N PHE A 916 -22.65 -25.87 34.09
CA PHE A 916 -22.40 -25.12 32.87
C PHE A 916 -21.20 -24.20 33.10
N LEU A 917 -20.35 -24.07 32.08
CA LEU A 917 -19.33 -23.04 32.04
C LEU A 917 -19.94 -21.78 31.44
N ASP A 918 -19.57 -20.61 31.98
CA ASP A 918 -19.92 -19.29 31.44
C ASP A 918 -19.04 -18.89 30.24
N TYR A 919 -18.34 -19.84 29.64
CA TYR A 919 -17.44 -19.60 28.51
C TYR A 919 -17.37 -20.78 27.54
N SER A 920 -17.03 -20.44 26.30
CA SER A 920 -16.74 -21.36 25.21
C SER A 920 -15.35 -21.07 24.64
N VAL A 921 -14.91 -21.90 23.69
CA VAL A 921 -13.67 -21.68 22.93
C VAL A 921 -14.01 -21.39 21.47
N SER A 922 -13.80 -20.15 21.04
CA SER A 922 -14.00 -19.65 19.67
C SER A 922 -12.64 -19.47 18.99
N ASP A 923 -12.38 -20.21 17.91
CA ASP A 923 -11.11 -20.20 17.16
C ASP A 923 -9.87 -20.36 18.08
N GLY A 924 -9.97 -21.26 19.06
CA GLY A 924 -8.93 -21.53 20.06
C GLY A 924 -8.84 -20.52 21.22
N ARG A 925 -9.71 -19.50 21.27
CA ARG A 925 -9.72 -18.45 22.31
C ARG A 925 -10.91 -18.57 23.25
N ARG A 926 -10.70 -18.34 24.55
CA ARG A 926 -11.79 -18.27 25.54
C ARG A 926 -12.65 -17.02 25.32
N THR A 927 -13.98 -17.18 25.33
CA THR A 927 -14.95 -16.10 25.17
C THR A 927 -16.25 -16.43 25.92
N TYR A 928 -17.08 -15.44 26.29
CA TYR A 928 -18.32 -15.66 27.03
C TYR A 928 -19.28 -16.62 26.31
N SER A 929 -20.06 -17.39 27.08
CA SER A 929 -21.10 -18.29 26.58
C SER A 929 -22.27 -18.31 27.56
N LYS A 930 -23.45 -17.87 27.12
CA LYS A 930 -24.66 -17.81 27.94
C LYS A 930 -25.39 -19.15 27.88
N THR A 931 -25.69 -19.74 29.03
CA THR A 931 -26.61 -20.88 29.17
C THR A 931 -27.95 -20.38 29.69
N GLN A 932 -29.05 -20.71 29.02
CA GLN A 932 -30.40 -20.30 29.43
C GLN A 932 -31.44 -21.41 29.22
N VAL A 933 -32.41 -21.51 30.14
CA VAL A 933 -33.58 -22.40 29.97
C VAL A 933 -34.55 -21.73 28.99
N LEU A 934 -34.82 -22.38 27.86
CA LEU A 934 -35.68 -21.85 26.80
C LEU A 934 -37.17 -22.19 27.05
N ASN A 935 -37.44 -23.38 27.60
CA ASN A 935 -38.79 -23.87 27.88
C ASN A 935 -38.74 -25.05 28.86
N VAL A 936 -39.83 -25.28 29.60
CA VAL A 936 -40.07 -26.47 30.41
C VAL A 936 -41.50 -26.94 30.14
N THR A 937 -41.65 -28.15 29.61
CA THR A 937 -42.92 -28.74 29.19
C THR A 937 -43.23 -29.98 30.03
N LYS A 938 -44.46 -30.12 30.54
CA LYS A 938 -44.85 -31.37 31.23
C LYS A 938 -44.93 -32.50 30.22
N LYS A 939 -44.26 -33.62 30.53
CA LYS A 939 -44.28 -34.85 29.73
C LYS A 939 -45.35 -35.79 30.26
N ASP A 940 -45.29 -36.05 31.57
CA ASP A 940 -46.20 -36.92 32.32
C ASP A 940 -46.56 -36.27 33.66
N ALA A 941 -47.24 -37.00 34.55
CA ALA A 941 -47.56 -36.53 35.90
C ALA A 941 -46.28 -36.23 36.74
N GLU A 942 -45.26 -37.10 36.62
CA GLU A 942 -44.03 -37.04 37.42
C GLU A 942 -42.86 -36.35 36.68
N GLU A 943 -42.85 -36.34 35.35
CA GLU A 943 -41.71 -35.90 34.53
C GLU A 943 -42.05 -34.72 33.60
N SER A 944 -41.06 -33.87 33.36
CA SER A 944 -41.09 -32.70 32.46
C SER A 944 -39.83 -32.65 31.59
N ILE A 945 -39.95 -32.21 30.35
CA ILE A 945 -38.83 -31.98 29.44
C ILE A 945 -38.43 -30.52 29.50
N ALA A 946 -37.18 -30.26 29.86
CA ALA A 946 -36.56 -28.94 29.83
C ALA A 946 -35.65 -28.80 28.60
N THR A 947 -35.78 -27.70 27.88
CA THR A 947 -34.90 -27.35 26.77
C THR A 947 -33.95 -26.22 27.18
N ILE A 948 -32.66 -26.43 27.00
CA ILE A 948 -31.58 -25.53 27.46
C ILE A 948 -30.80 -25.08 26.22
N GLY A 949 -30.72 -23.77 26.01
CA GLY A 949 -29.92 -23.18 24.94
C GLY A 949 -28.58 -22.71 25.48
N ILE A 950 -27.49 -23.01 24.76
CA ILE A 950 -26.16 -22.49 25.07
C ILE A 950 -25.63 -21.69 23.87
N SER A 951 -25.42 -20.40 24.06
CA SER A 951 -25.00 -19.47 23.01
C SER A 951 -23.49 -19.48 22.78
N LEU A 952 -23.11 -19.52 21.51
CA LEU A 952 -21.73 -19.53 20.99
C LEU A 952 -21.57 -18.36 20.00
N PRO A 953 -20.47 -17.57 20.06
CA PRO A 953 -20.23 -16.50 19.10
C PRO A 953 -19.79 -17.04 17.72
N GLN A 954 -19.73 -16.14 16.74
CA GLN A 954 -19.26 -16.44 15.39
C GLN A 954 -17.77 -16.82 15.37
N SER A 955 -17.46 -17.92 14.66
CA SER A 955 -16.14 -18.56 14.60
C SER A 955 -15.96 -19.35 13.30
N GLN A 956 -14.74 -19.83 13.05
CA GLN A 956 -14.49 -20.96 12.13
C GLN A 956 -14.67 -22.30 12.87
N GLN A 957 -14.28 -22.34 14.16
CA GLN A 957 -14.45 -23.44 15.09
C GLN A 957 -15.00 -22.94 16.43
N SER A 958 -16.17 -23.43 16.83
CA SER A 958 -16.71 -23.29 18.19
C SER A 958 -16.63 -24.62 18.92
N ILE A 959 -15.91 -24.63 20.05
CA ILE A 959 -15.89 -25.75 21.00
C ILE A 959 -16.65 -25.34 22.26
N LEU A 960 -17.70 -26.11 22.55
CA LEU A 960 -18.45 -26.05 23.80
C LEU A 960 -18.05 -27.24 24.68
N ASP A 961 -18.01 -27.04 26.00
CA ASP A 961 -17.59 -28.07 26.97
C ASP A 961 -18.33 -27.89 28.31
N PRO A 962 -19.65 -28.18 28.37
CA PRO A 962 -20.37 -28.18 29.63
C PRO A 962 -19.90 -29.32 30.56
N ASP A 963 -19.48 -28.93 31.76
CA ASP A 963 -18.99 -29.77 32.86
C ASP A 963 -20.15 -30.57 33.52
N PHE A 964 -20.74 -31.50 32.77
CA PHE A 964 -21.83 -32.38 33.24
C PHE A 964 -21.35 -33.51 34.17
N SER A 965 -20.60 -33.13 35.20
CA SER A 965 -20.19 -34.00 36.31
C SER A 965 -21.41 -34.55 37.07
N ALA A 966 -21.93 -35.68 36.56
CA ALA A 966 -23.08 -36.44 37.04
C ALA A 966 -22.79 -37.21 38.34
N LEU A 967 -22.67 -36.49 39.45
CA LEU A 967 -22.23 -37.01 40.73
C LEU A 967 -23.38 -37.68 41.50
N LEU A 968 -23.46 -39.01 41.47
CA LEU A 968 -24.50 -39.79 42.16
C LEU A 968 -24.38 -39.69 43.69
N VAL A 969 -25.15 -38.78 44.30
CA VAL A 969 -25.13 -38.56 45.75
C VAL A 969 -25.79 -39.71 46.52
N ASN A 970 -25.04 -40.33 47.44
CA ASN A 970 -25.57 -41.31 48.41
C ASN A 970 -26.25 -40.58 49.59
N PRO A 971 -27.52 -40.88 49.95
CA PRO A 971 -28.28 -40.13 50.96
C PRO A 971 -27.72 -40.22 52.39
N LYS A 972 -26.77 -41.12 52.68
CA LYS A 972 -26.10 -41.16 53.99
C LYS A 972 -25.37 -39.86 54.36
N SER A 973 -25.03 -39.02 53.38
CA SER A 973 -24.45 -37.68 53.57
C SER A 973 -25.36 -36.70 54.32
N TYR A 974 -26.68 -36.91 54.35
CA TYR A 974 -27.62 -36.10 55.11
C TYR A 974 -27.68 -36.46 56.61
N CYS A 975 -26.94 -37.46 57.05
CA CYS A 975 -27.04 -38.04 58.38
C CYS A 975 -25.72 -37.86 59.17
N ASP A 976 -25.26 -36.61 59.26
CA ASP A 976 -24.11 -36.23 60.08
C ASP A 976 -24.33 -36.57 61.56
N SER A 977 -23.26 -36.97 62.26
CA SER A 977 -23.35 -37.77 63.47
C SER A 977 -23.66 -36.95 64.73
N ASN A 978 -24.95 -36.83 65.05
CA ASN A 978 -25.49 -36.57 66.40
C ASN A 978 -24.78 -35.49 67.24
N THR A 979 -25.06 -34.22 66.94
CA THR A 979 -25.23 -33.22 68.01
C THR A 979 -26.64 -32.62 67.96
N LYS A 980 -27.67 -33.46 68.12
CA LYS A 980 -29.02 -32.98 68.43
C LYS A 980 -28.94 -32.14 69.71
N ASN A 981 -29.17 -30.84 69.57
CA ASN A 981 -29.01 -29.85 70.63
C ASN A 981 -30.16 -29.95 71.65
N ASP A 982 -30.13 -31.02 72.46
CA ASP A 982 -31.13 -31.38 73.45
C ASP A 982 -31.15 -30.46 74.68
N ASN A 983 -30.47 -29.31 74.61
CA ASN A 983 -30.61 -28.23 75.58
C ASN A 983 -32.07 -27.81 75.78
N TRP A 984 -32.94 -27.90 74.76
CA TRP A 984 -34.38 -27.65 74.96
C TRP A 984 -35.04 -28.68 75.88
N LYS A 985 -34.65 -29.97 75.80
CA LYS A 985 -35.13 -31.02 76.72
C LYS A 985 -34.58 -30.84 78.12
N MET A 986 -33.32 -30.40 78.25
CA MET A 986 -32.73 -30.06 79.55
C MET A 986 -33.42 -28.84 80.17
N ILE A 987 -33.68 -27.78 79.39
CA ILE A 987 -34.42 -26.59 79.85
C ILE A 987 -35.86 -26.95 80.24
N VAL A 988 -36.59 -27.70 79.41
CA VAL A 988 -37.96 -28.14 79.74
C VAL A 988 -37.96 -29.06 80.96
N GLY A 989 -37.02 -29.99 81.08
CA GLY A 989 -36.87 -30.86 82.25
C GLY A 989 -36.59 -30.08 83.54
N ILE A 990 -35.72 -29.08 83.48
CA ILE A 990 -35.43 -28.18 84.61
C ILE A 990 -36.66 -27.32 84.94
N VAL A 991 -37.32 -26.71 83.96
CA VAL A 991 -38.49 -25.84 84.18
C VAL A 991 -39.66 -26.64 84.76
N VAL A 992 -39.99 -27.81 84.20
CA VAL A 992 -41.06 -28.67 84.72
C VAL A 992 -40.69 -29.22 86.10
N GLY A 993 -39.43 -29.59 86.33
CA GLY A 993 -38.94 -30.04 87.64
C GLY A 993 -39.00 -28.95 88.71
N VAL A 994 -38.60 -27.72 88.40
CA VAL A 994 -38.63 -26.57 89.31
C VAL A 994 -40.07 -26.13 89.60
N VAL A 995 -40.93 -26.04 88.59
CA VAL A 995 -42.34 -25.68 88.77
C VAL A 995 -43.08 -26.76 89.56
N GLY A 996 -42.88 -28.04 89.22
CA GLY A 996 -43.46 -29.17 89.98
C GLY A 996 -42.98 -29.21 91.42
N GLY A 997 -41.68 -28.97 91.65
CA GLY A 997 -41.08 -28.87 92.99
C GLY A 997 -41.65 -27.71 93.81
N LEU A 998 -41.84 -26.53 93.21
CA LEU A 998 -42.49 -25.37 93.84
C LEU A 998 -43.95 -25.66 94.20
N CYS A 999 -44.73 -26.25 93.30
CA CYS A 999 -46.11 -26.66 93.58
C CYS A 999 -46.18 -27.67 94.74
N LEU A 1000 -45.32 -28.69 94.74
CA LEU A 1000 -45.24 -29.66 95.84
C LEU A 1000 -44.83 -29.01 97.16
N ALA A 1001 -43.84 -28.11 97.15
CA ALA A 1001 -43.40 -27.39 98.35
C ALA A 1001 -44.51 -26.49 98.94
N ILE A 1002 -45.29 -25.82 98.09
CA ILE A 1002 -46.44 -25.01 98.51
C ILE A 1002 -47.53 -25.89 99.12
N VAL A 1003 -47.87 -27.03 98.48
CA VAL A 1003 -48.85 -28.00 99.03
C VAL A 1003 -48.38 -28.56 100.37
N LEU A 1004 -47.10 -28.95 100.49
CA LEU A 1004 -46.52 -29.44 101.75
C LEU A 1004 -46.56 -28.36 102.84
N PHE A 1005 -46.24 -27.11 102.51
CA PHE A 1005 -46.31 -25.97 103.44
C PHE A 1005 -47.73 -25.73 103.95
N PHE A 1006 -48.74 -25.80 103.10
CA PHE A 1006 -50.14 -25.67 103.53
C PHE A 1006 -50.60 -26.84 104.41
N ILE A 1007 -50.21 -28.09 104.11
CA ILE A 1007 -50.51 -29.28 104.93
C ILE A 1007 -49.83 -29.20 106.31
N ILE A 1008 -48.56 -28.78 106.36
CA ILE A 1008 -47.82 -28.58 107.61
C ILE A 1008 -48.47 -27.45 108.43
N LYS A 1009 -48.91 -26.37 107.77
CA LYS A 1009 -49.60 -25.24 108.41
C LYS A 1009 -50.98 -25.65 108.97
N SER A 1010 -51.75 -26.49 108.29
CA SER A 1010 -53.04 -26.99 108.80
C SER A 1010 -52.86 -27.94 109.99
N ASN A 1011 -51.91 -28.87 109.94
CA ASN A 1011 -51.67 -29.82 111.03
C ASN A 1011 -51.13 -29.13 112.30
N ARG A 1012 -50.32 -28.07 112.16
CA ARG A 1012 -49.85 -27.28 113.31
C ARG A 1012 -51.00 -26.55 114.03
N TYR A 1013 -52.04 -26.15 113.29
CA TYR A 1013 -53.28 -25.57 113.86
C TYR A 1013 -54.13 -26.60 114.61
N TYR A 1014 -54.10 -27.88 114.18
CA TYR A 1014 -54.84 -28.96 114.83
C TYR A 1014 -54.21 -29.44 116.14
N CYS A 1015 -52.87 -29.53 116.22
CA CYS A 1015 -52.18 -29.99 117.43
C CYS A 1015 -52.29 -28.99 118.59
N ILE A 1016 -52.08 -27.70 118.34
CA ILE A 1016 -52.08 -26.65 119.37
C ILE A 1016 -53.46 -26.50 120.07
N ARG A 1017 -54.54 -26.94 119.41
CA ARG A 1017 -55.90 -26.88 119.99
C ARG A 1017 -56.24 -28.07 120.91
N ARG A 1018 -55.40 -29.12 120.95
CA ARG A 1018 -55.69 -30.35 121.72
C ARG A 1018 -55.18 -30.31 123.17
N GLU A 1019 -54.04 -29.67 123.44
CA GLU A 1019 -53.50 -29.51 124.80
C GLU A 1019 -54.42 -28.67 125.69
N LYS A 1020 -54.87 -27.50 125.20
CA LYS A 1020 -55.76 -26.57 125.93
C LYS A 1020 -57.19 -27.09 126.17
N ILE A 1021 -57.52 -28.31 125.75
CA ILE A 1021 -58.81 -28.98 125.99
C ILE A 1021 -58.67 -30.17 126.96
N LEU A 1022 -57.44 -30.59 127.29
CA LEU A 1022 -57.18 -31.66 128.26
C LEU A 1022 -56.94 -31.14 129.69
N GLU A 1023 -56.27 -30.00 129.87
CA GLU A 1023 -56.06 -29.44 131.22
C GLU A 1023 -57.35 -28.99 131.93
N SER A 1024 -58.39 -28.62 131.18
CA SER A 1024 -59.69 -28.19 131.74
C SER A 1024 -60.61 -29.34 132.19
N LYS A 1025 -60.17 -30.61 132.09
CA LYS A 1025 -60.96 -31.79 132.48
C LYS A 1025 -60.32 -32.69 133.56
N MET A 1026 -59.24 -32.26 134.21
CA MET A 1026 -58.59 -33.02 135.30
C MET A 1026 -58.54 -32.30 136.67
N LYS A 1027 -59.46 -31.36 136.95
CA LYS A 1027 -59.57 -30.67 138.26
C LYS A 1027 -61.00 -30.49 138.79
N SER A 1028 -61.89 -31.48 138.62
CA SER A 1028 -63.29 -31.36 139.09
C SER A 1028 -64.02 -32.67 139.46
N THR A 1029 -63.35 -33.68 140.03
CA THR A 1029 -64.06 -34.87 140.57
C THR A 1029 -63.36 -35.59 141.75
N ILE A 1030 -62.75 -34.86 142.70
CA ILE A 1030 -62.34 -35.42 144.00
C ILE A 1030 -62.80 -34.48 145.13
N PHE A 1031 -63.77 -35.00 145.91
CA PHE A 1031 -64.21 -34.59 147.24
C PHE A 1031 -64.77 -33.18 147.49
N THR A 1032 -66.09 -33.14 147.65
CA THR A 1032 -66.74 -32.43 148.76
C THR A 1032 -66.19 -32.90 150.12
N ASN A 1033 -65.92 -31.98 151.04
CA ASN A 1033 -66.25 -32.19 152.46
C ASN A 1033 -66.23 -30.89 153.28
N ASN A 1034 -67.16 -30.81 154.25
CA ASN A 1034 -67.26 -29.84 155.36
C ASN A 1034 -67.55 -28.35 155.06
N LYS A 1035 -68.84 -28.01 155.32
CA LYS A 1035 -69.39 -26.73 155.83
C LYS A 1035 -69.10 -25.44 155.04
#